data_AF-A0A1G3WLM0-F1
#
_entry.id   AF-A0A1G3WLM0-F1
#
_cell.length_a   1.000
_cell.length_b   1.000
_cell.length_c   1.000
_cell.angle_alpha   90.00
_cell.angle_beta   90.00
_cell.angle_gamma   90.00
#
_symmetry.space_group_name_H-M   'P 1'
#
loop_
_entity.id
_entity.type
_entity.pdbx_description
1 polymer ?
#
loop_
_entity_poly.entity_id
_entity_poly.type
_entity_poly.pdbx_seq_one_letter_code
_entity_poly.pdbx_strand_id
1 'polypeptide(L)'
;MKRLIPILLGCMFALGLLGCRQKLSVPTGLMLSERTVSWNAVEGATDYILKVNDIEYPVMVPTMDLPEGMYGPVALSVKAMTSLEETEYSPVTNAIAVIRLSSPQNLIQDGSFVRWDAVEHATGYVVKLDGIEYPTVETSYEIPAGTSADVQVLAVGRSDGYIVSSSYSAVLGLRVSLAVPGNIRLVSGLIVWDAVEHAVSYVVRIGTHDYGAPGLSIDLRYDYVGTYTVEVMAIADDAEYADSGFGSATLEFPLLTLDAPENLNYGSQYVTFEAVAGAMGYDILVNGAFYASVTTTSYLVPLTLLETPNVYIEVVATSTIHLDSAPSRPVYLFATVVSTEAELRAVTGGTITLAADIALTSPWTPLDFTGSFDGAGYTISNIVIDQDAAHLGFFGILEDAVVFDLTLAGSITVDSATSNVRAGGLAAVVINSMVSNIRIQFTLEVHSSNGIGVAGGVFGTVEDSFFLEVIFQGSIETSWMTTGGFAGLYAASVDPSQTVRCSVIGNVTGSGGEATPTGGFAGMILDNMLEIYECSVWGTISGYGYLGGFVGYLGYGTIVDSYVHGEIEAGPMENASLVVAGGFAGRVEGYNVSIIRCLAIASVTSNNASPDVSVGGFAGVTPGGTYATIYQNCGYSDTSLDRIGNPTTGRGDGITEMDAALLTAIADAAPGIWDFDGAEIRLIWE
;
A
#
# COMPACT_ATOMS: atom_id res chain seq x y z
N MET A 1 -36.94 -8.20 90.17
CA MET A 1 -37.58 -8.28 91.51
C MET A 1 -36.84 -7.27 92.38
N LYS A 2 -37.39 -6.08 92.67
CA LYS A 2 -38.51 -5.79 93.59
C LYS A 2 -38.39 -6.56 94.91
N ARG A 3 -38.66 -5.81 95.99
CA ARG A 3 -39.09 -6.23 97.34
C ARG A 3 -37.95 -6.33 98.36
N LEU A 4 -38.07 -5.86 99.61
CA LEU A 4 -39.07 -5.08 100.34
C LEU A 4 -38.45 -4.74 101.72
N ILE A 5 -38.83 -3.59 102.29
CA ILE A 5 -38.88 -3.21 103.72
C ILE A 5 -39.37 -4.40 104.61
N PRO A 6 -39.06 -4.60 105.94
CA PRO A 6 -39.10 -3.63 107.08
C PRO A 6 -38.15 -3.78 108.32
N ILE A 7 -38.08 -2.66 109.09
CA ILE A 7 -38.30 -2.42 110.56
C ILE A 7 -37.60 -3.31 111.63
N LEU A 8 -36.84 -2.71 112.57
CA LEU A 8 -37.19 -2.51 114.03
C LEU A 8 -36.04 -1.96 114.90
N LEU A 9 -36.39 -1.04 115.82
CA LEU A 9 -35.83 -0.72 117.17
C LEU A 9 -34.33 -0.40 117.35
N GLY A 10 -33.85 0.56 118.16
CA GLY A 10 -34.45 1.53 119.08
C GLY A 10 -33.38 2.10 120.06
N CYS A 11 -33.43 3.40 120.36
CA CYS A 11 -32.79 4.16 121.46
C CYS A 11 -31.23 4.22 121.47
N MET A 12 -30.52 5.29 121.86
CA MET A 12 -30.76 6.29 122.91
C MET A 12 -29.73 7.46 122.74
N PHE A 13 -30.15 8.71 123.01
CA PHE A 13 -29.42 9.93 123.50
C PHE A 13 -27.90 10.10 123.28
N ALA A 14 -27.30 11.27 123.00
CA ALA A 14 -27.72 12.64 122.74
C ALA A 14 -26.46 13.52 122.54
N LEU A 15 -26.69 14.75 122.06
CA LEU A 15 -25.85 15.96 122.10
C LEU A 15 -24.73 16.17 121.07
N GLY A 16 -24.87 17.27 120.32
CA GLY A 16 -23.78 18.27 120.24
C GLY A 16 -23.27 18.64 118.86
N LEU A 17 -23.96 19.60 118.21
CA LEU A 17 -23.49 20.57 117.21
C LEU A 17 -21.96 20.71 117.00
N LEU A 18 -21.57 20.75 115.71
CA LEU A 18 -20.86 21.86 115.01
C LEU A 18 -19.96 21.27 113.90
N GLY A 19 -20.14 21.79 112.68
CA GLY A 19 -19.49 21.28 111.49
C GLY A 19 -17.99 21.57 111.43
N CYS A 20 -17.27 20.66 110.77
CA CYS A 20 -16.08 21.02 110.02
C CYS A 20 -16.50 21.19 108.56
N ARG A 21 -16.72 22.44 108.13
CA ARG A 21 -16.57 22.79 106.72
C ARG A 21 -15.10 22.60 106.38
N GLN A 22 -14.77 21.66 105.50
CA GLN A 22 -13.44 21.61 104.91
C GLN A 22 -13.34 22.82 103.98
N LYS A 23 -12.66 23.86 104.46
CA LYS A 23 -12.45 25.10 103.72
C LYS A 23 -11.68 24.77 102.43
N LEU A 24 -12.16 25.24 101.28
CA LEU A 24 -11.44 25.09 100.01
C LEU A 24 -9.99 25.59 100.14
N SER A 25 -9.04 24.81 99.60
CA SER A 25 -7.65 25.26 99.48
C SER A 25 -7.47 26.11 98.22
N VAL A 26 -6.64 27.15 98.30
CA VAL A 26 -6.26 27.96 97.13
C VAL A 26 -5.66 27.02 96.06
N PRO A 27 -6.10 27.10 94.78
CA PRO A 27 -5.55 26.26 93.73
C PRO A 27 -4.03 26.38 93.59
N THR A 28 -3.37 25.27 93.27
CA THR A 28 -1.92 25.19 93.07
C THR A 28 -1.58 24.54 91.73
N GLY A 29 -0.33 24.63 91.28
CA GLY A 29 0.09 24.03 90.01
C GLY A 29 -0.48 24.72 88.77
N LEU A 30 -0.87 26.00 88.87
CA LEU A 30 -1.33 26.78 87.73
C LEU A 30 -0.21 26.90 86.69
N MET A 31 -0.49 26.47 85.48
CA MET A 31 0.45 26.51 84.36
C MET A 31 -0.28 26.69 83.03
N LEU A 32 0.41 27.28 82.06
CA LEU A 32 -0.01 27.30 80.67
C LEU A 32 0.85 26.31 79.89
N SER A 33 0.21 25.30 79.30
CA SER A 33 0.84 24.38 78.35
C SER A 33 0.19 24.60 76.98
N GLU A 34 0.99 25.04 76.01
CA GLU A 34 0.50 25.50 74.70
C GLU A 34 -0.58 26.60 74.85
N ARG A 35 -1.84 26.24 74.65
CA ARG A 35 -3.00 27.15 74.78
C ARG A 35 -3.93 26.78 75.94
N THR A 36 -3.60 25.71 76.67
CA THR A 36 -4.43 25.19 77.75
C THR A 36 -3.86 25.63 79.08
N VAL A 37 -4.60 26.48 79.79
CA VAL A 37 -4.34 26.81 81.19
C VAL A 37 -4.88 25.68 82.05
N SER A 38 -4.06 25.11 82.93
CA SER A 38 -4.45 24.02 83.83
C SER A 38 -3.91 24.24 85.24
N TRP A 39 -4.58 23.66 86.22
CA TRP A 39 -4.17 23.68 87.63
C TRP A 39 -4.56 22.38 88.33
N ASN A 40 -4.05 22.16 89.54
CA ASN A 40 -4.45 21.02 90.36
C ASN A 40 -5.90 21.20 90.80
N ALA A 41 -6.72 20.16 90.62
CA ALA A 41 -8.09 20.13 91.12
C ALA A 41 -8.11 20.35 92.64
N VAL A 42 -9.01 21.21 93.11
CA VAL A 42 -9.23 21.46 94.53
C VAL A 42 -10.36 20.56 95.04
N GLU A 43 -10.06 19.73 96.04
CA GLU A 43 -11.05 18.83 96.65
C GLU A 43 -12.22 19.63 97.24
N GLY A 44 -13.45 19.28 96.84
CA GLY A 44 -14.67 19.95 97.29
C GLY A 44 -15.12 21.17 96.46
N ALA A 45 -14.33 21.64 95.50
CA ALA A 45 -14.72 22.74 94.60
C ALA A 45 -15.73 22.24 93.55
N THR A 46 -16.80 23.03 93.28
CA THR A 46 -17.74 22.75 92.18
C THR A 46 -17.42 23.57 90.93
N ASP A 47 -16.77 24.72 91.09
CA ASP A 47 -16.48 25.68 90.03
C ASP A 47 -15.16 26.41 90.31
N TYR A 48 -14.64 27.08 89.29
CA TYR A 48 -13.46 27.94 89.37
C TYR A 48 -13.71 29.24 88.62
N ILE A 49 -13.01 30.30 89.02
CA ILE A 49 -12.86 31.50 88.19
C ILE A 49 -11.39 31.62 87.82
N LEU A 50 -11.10 31.42 86.53
CA LEU A 50 -9.78 31.71 85.96
C LEU A 50 -9.76 33.17 85.53
N LYS A 51 -8.85 33.94 86.09
CA LYS A 51 -8.61 35.33 85.72
C LYS A 51 -7.39 35.41 84.80
N VAL A 52 -7.58 35.95 83.59
CA VAL A 52 -6.54 36.16 82.57
C VAL A 52 -6.49 37.64 82.21
N ASN A 53 -5.37 38.33 82.46
CA ASN A 53 -5.19 39.76 82.14
C ASN A 53 -6.38 40.66 82.57
N ASP A 54 -6.91 40.42 83.76
CA ASP A 54 -8.08 41.09 84.35
C ASP A 54 -9.48 40.69 83.87
N ILE A 55 -9.58 39.73 82.95
CA ILE A 55 -10.86 39.14 82.53
C ILE A 55 -11.10 37.83 83.29
N GLU A 56 -12.28 37.70 83.90
CA GLU A 56 -12.68 36.51 84.65
C GLU A 56 -13.49 35.53 83.77
N TYR A 57 -13.06 34.27 83.76
CA TYR A 57 -13.68 33.17 83.05
C TYR A 57 -14.17 32.12 84.06
N PRO A 58 -15.50 31.97 84.23
CA PRO A 58 -16.05 30.90 85.05
C PRO A 58 -15.90 29.55 84.33
N VAL A 59 -15.31 28.57 85.01
CA VAL A 59 -15.10 27.22 84.46
C VAL A 59 -15.38 26.15 85.51
N MET A 60 -15.95 25.02 85.08
CA MET A 60 -16.37 23.94 86.00
C MET A 60 -15.27 22.89 86.24
N VAL A 61 -14.21 22.91 85.44
CA VAL A 61 -13.11 21.94 85.48
C VAL A 61 -11.78 22.69 85.63
N PRO A 62 -10.71 22.05 86.15
CA PRO A 62 -9.47 22.73 86.48
C PRO A 62 -8.58 23.00 85.25
N THR A 63 -9.21 23.36 84.13
CA THR A 63 -8.55 23.59 82.84
C THR A 63 -9.41 24.51 81.96
N MET A 64 -8.76 25.30 81.11
CA MET A 64 -9.41 26.13 80.10
C MET A 64 -8.46 26.42 78.93
N ASP A 65 -8.94 26.31 77.70
CA ASP A 65 -8.22 26.82 76.53
C ASP A 65 -8.40 28.33 76.40
N LEU A 66 -7.30 29.04 76.14
CA LEU A 66 -7.33 30.48 75.92
C LEU A 66 -8.10 30.83 74.63
N PRO A 67 -8.94 31.87 74.63
CA PRO A 67 -9.62 32.34 73.41
C PRO A 67 -8.62 32.64 72.29
N GLU A 68 -8.98 32.33 71.04
CA GLU A 68 -8.09 32.37 69.88
C GLU A 68 -7.37 33.71 69.68
N GLY A 69 -8.07 34.83 69.90
CA GLY A 69 -7.49 36.18 69.84
C GLY A 69 -6.57 36.57 71.00
N MET A 70 -6.35 35.68 71.97
CA MET A 70 -5.53 35.93 73.16
C MET A 70 -4.16 35.24 73.02
N TYR A 71 -3.15 36.05 72.71
CA TYR A 71 -1.75 35.67 72.59
C TYR A 71 -0.86 36.86 73.04
N GLY A 72 0.39 36.57 73.40
CA GLY A 72 1.29 37.50 74.08
C GLY A 72 1.37 37.25 75.59
N PRO A 73 1.94 38.21 76.36
CA PRO A 73 2.06 38.09 77.81
C PRO A 73 0.68 37.97 78.47
N VAL A 74 0.50 36.93 79.29
CA VAL A 74 -0.72 36.68 80.07
C VAL A 74 -0.39 36.52 81.55
N ALA A 75 -1.13 37.23 82.40
CA ALA A 75 -1.12 37.07 83.84
C ALA A 75 -2.32 36.19 84.25
N LEU A 76 -2.02 35.03 84.81
CA LEU A 76 -3.00 34.00 85.16
C LEU A 76 -3.12 33.90 86.67
N SER A 77 -4.36 33.87 87.18
CA SER A 77 -4.63 33.52 88.57
C SER A 77 -5.99 32.84 88.64
N VAL A 78 -6.16 31.87 89.52
CA VAL A 78 -7.41 31.12 89.63
C VAL A 78 -7.84 30.99 91.08
N LYS A 79 -9.15 31.08 91.31
CA LYS A 79 -9.77 30.76 92.60
C LYS A 79 -10.75 29.60 92.44
N ALA A 80 -10.86 28.79 93.48
CA ALA A 80 -11.85 27.71 93.56
C ALA A 80 -13.11 28.19 94.27
N MET A 81 -14.26 27.69 93.86
CA MET A 81 -15.56 28.10 94.40
C MET A 81 -16.51 26.91 94.61
N THR A 82 -17.47 27.14 95.51
CA THR A 82 -18.75 26.42 95.59
C THR A 82 -19.90 27.44 95.59
N SER A 83 -21.14 26.98 95.70
CA SER A 83 -22.29 27.87 95.86
C SER A 83 -22.30 28.70 97.17
N LEU A 84 -21.39 28.42 98.12
CA LEU A 84 -21.40 29.01 99.46
C LEU A 84 -20.05 29.63 99.90
N GLU A 85 -18.96 29.35 99.20
CA GLU A 85 -17.62 29.87 99.52
C GLU A 85 -16.71 29.98 98.29
N GLU A 86 -15.79 30.93 98.33
CA GLU A 86 -14.72 31.12 97.35
C GLU A 86 -13.36 31.22 98.05
N THR A 87 -12.30 30.82 97.36
CA THR A 87 -10.92 31.04 97.82
C THR A 87 -10.41 32.42 97.40
N GLU A 88 -9.31 32.87 98.02
CA GLU A 88 -8.45 33.87 97.40
C GLU A 88 -7.91 33.35 96.05
N TYR A 89 -7.51 34.26 95.18
CA TYR A 89 -6.80 33.91 93.95
C TYR A 89 -5.45 33.24 94.27
N SER A 90 -5.07 32.26 93.44
CA SER A 90 -3.70 31.74 93.42
C SER A 90 -2.70 32.87 93.16
N PRO A 91 -1.41 32.70 93.54
CA PRO A 91 -0.36 33.61 93.10
C PRO A 91 -0.40 33.79 91.57
N VAL A 92 -0.16 35.03 91.13
CA VAL A 92 -0.14 35.35 89.70
C VAL A 92 0.97 34.56 89.02
N THR A 93 0.60 33.79 88.02
CA THR A 93 1.51 33.06 87.13
C THR A 93 1.57 33.82 85.82
N ASN A 94 2.72 34.43 85.54
CA ASN A 94 2.96 35.08 84.25
C ASN A 94 3.43 34.04 83.24
N ALA A 95 2.77 33.99 82.09
CA ALA A 95 3.11 33.12 80.97
C ALA A 95 3.03 33.90 79.64
N ILE A 96 3.47 33.29 78.55
CA ILE A 96 3.30 33.82 77.20
C ILE A 96 2.39 32.86 76.46
N ALA A 97 1.21 33.35 76.06
CA ALA A 97 0.29 32.61 75.20
C ALA A 97 0.73 32.76 73.74
N VAL A 98 0.85 31.65 73.03
CA VAL A 98 1.28 31.65 71.62
C VAL A 98 0.20 31.05 70.72
N ILE A 99 0.16 31.49 69.47
CA ILE A 99 -0.55 30.80 68.38
C ILE A 99 0.51 30.05 67.58
N ARG A 100 0.35 28.75 67.40
CA ARG A 100 1.18 27.96 66.50
C ARG A 100 0.43 27.81 65.18
N LEU A 101 1.05 28.28 64.09
CA LEU A 101 0.44 28.22 62.77
C LEU A 101 0.25 26.77 62.32
N SER A 102 -0.79 26.53 61.52
CA SER A 102 -0.99 25.26 60.81
C SER A 102 0.03 25.10 59.70
N SER A 103 0.46 23.86 59.44
CA SER A 103 1.29 23.55 58.27
C SER A 103 0.50 23.78 56.98
N PRO A 104 1.07 24.41 55.94
CA PRO A 104 0.44 24.55 54.63
C PRO A 104 -0.08 23.21 54.10
N GLN A 105 -1.27 23.24 53.49
CA GLN A 105 -1.97 22.06 52.94
C GLN A 105 -2.19 22.21 51.43
N ASN A 106 -2.58 21.10 50.78
CA ASN A 106 -2.92 21.04 49.35
C ASN A 106 -1.78 21.54 48.44
N LEU A 107 -0.56 21.13 48.76
CA LEU A 107 0.60 21.38 47.91
C LEU A 107 0.42 20.65 46.57
N ILE A 108 0.43 21.40 45.47
CA ILE A 108 0.35 20.86 44.11
C ILE A 108 1.41 21.51 43.22
N GLN A 109 1.95 20.72 42.28
CA GLN A 109 2.70 21.25 41.16
C GLN A 109 1.72 21.64 40.06
N ASP A 110 1.73 22.92 39.69
CA ASP A 110 0.93 23.52 38.62
C ASP A 110 1.88 24.17 37.61
N GLY A 111 2.25 23.40 36.58
CA GLY A 111 3.28 23.78 35.61
C GLY A 111 4.62 24.06 36.29
N SER A 112 5.11 25.29 36.13
CA SER A 112 6.37 25.77 36.73
C SER A 112 6.20 26.32 38.15
N PHE A 113 5.07 26.09 38.82
CA PHE A 113 4.82 26.58 40.17
C PHE A 113 4.46 25.46 41.13
N VAL A 114 4.85 25.62 42.40
CA VAL A 114 4.21 24.94 43.52
C VAL A 114 3.20 25.89 44.14
N ARG A 115 1.99 25.41 44.43
CA ARG A 115 0.92 26.18 45.06
C ARG A 115 0.41 25.48 46.31
N TRP A 116 -0.06 26.25 47.29
CA TRP A 116 -0.63 25.74 48.54
C TRP A 116 -1.71 26.68 49.09
N ASP A 117 -2.49 26.20 50.06
CA ASP A 117 -3.54 27.01 50.71
C ASP A 117 -2.95 28.06 51.66
N ALA A 118 -3.58 29.25 51.69
CA ALA A 118 -3.20 30.31 52.62
C ALA A 118 -3.40 29.89 54.09
N VAL A 119 -2.36 30.09 54.92
CA VAL A 119 -2.42 29.87 56.37
C VAL A 119 -2.77 31.16 57.08
N GLU A 120 -3.84 31.15 57.86
CA GLU A 120 -4.31 32.31 58.62
C GLU A 120 -3.23 32.81 59.60
N HIS A 121 -3.12 34.14 59.75
CA HIS A 121 -2.11 34.84 60.55
C HIS A 121 -0.63 34.67 60.13
N ALA A 122 -0.33 33.91 59.08
CA ALA A 122 1.02 33.82 58.54
C ALA A 122 1.46 35.17 57.93
N THR A 123 2.71 35.56 58.18
CA THR A 123 3.30 36.77 57.56
C THR A 123 4.08 36.48 56.29
N GLY A 124 4.18 35.20 55.91
CA GLY A 124 4.87 34.68 54.74
C GLY A 124 5.09 33.18 54.87
N TYR A 125 5.92 32.63 53.99
CA TYR A 125 6.24 31.20 53.91
C TYR A 125 7.74 31.00 53.66
N VAL A 126 8.25 29.84 54.07
CA VAL A 126 9.56 29.35 53.65
C VAL A 126 9.36 28.07 52.88
N VAL A 127 9.78 28.08 51.62
CA VAL A 127 9.80 26.93 50.71
C VAL A 127 11.16 26.27 50.85
N LYS A 128 11.17 24.98 51.14
CA LYS A 128 12.37 24.16 51.22
C LYS A 128 12.43 23.26 50.00
N LEU A 129 13.43 23.48 49.16
CA LEU A 129 13.75 22.72 47.95
C LEU A 129 15.07 22.00 48.19
N ASP A 130 15.06 20.66 48.25
CA ASP A 130 16.26 19.83 48.46
C ASP A 130 17.16 20.27 49.61
N GLY A 131 16.55 20.78 50.68
CA GLY A 131 17.27 21.25 51.86
C GLY A 131 17.59 22.75 51.88
N ILE A 132 17.43 23.46 50.77
CA ILE A 132 17.66 24.92 50.68
C ILE A 132 16.36 25.67 50.89
N GLU A 133 16.40 26.68 51.75
CA GLU A 133 15.23 27.48 52.16
C GLU A 133 15.12 28.80 51.39
N TYR A 134 13.93 29.06 50.87
CA TYR A 134 13.57 30.24 50.09
C TYR A 134 12.34 30.92 50.69
N PRO A 135 12.46 32.17 51.21
CA PRO A 135 11.32 32.89 51.74
C PRO A 135 10.45 33.47 50.62
N THR A 136 9.13 33.45 50.81
CA THR A 136 8.15 34.12 49.94
C THR A 136 6.99 34.67 50.77
N VAL A 137 6.28 35.66 50.26
CA VAL A 137 5.03 36.18 50.86
C VAL A 137 3.78 35.67 50.14
N GLU A 138 3.97 35.06 48.97
CA GLU A 138 2.89 34.51 48.15
C GLU A 138 2.53 33.09 48.60
N THR A 139 1.38 32.59 48.12
CA THR A 139 0.95 31.20 48.27
C THR A 139 1.40 30.30 47.11
N SER A 140 2.43 30.75 46.40
CA SER A 140 3.07 30.02 45.32
C SER A 140 4.57 30.30 45.26
N TYR A 141 5.29 29.38 44.61
CA TYR A 141 6.71 29.50 44.35
C TYR A 141 7.06 28.95 42.97
N GLU A 142 7.86 29.70 42.21
CA GLU A 142 8.31 29.30 40.87
C GLU A 142 9.45 28.29 40.97
N ILE A 143 9.28 27.15 40.32
CA ILE A 143 10.23 26.04 40.29
C ILE A 143 11.36 26.38 39.30
N PRO A 144 12.64 26.28 39.70
CA PRO A 144 13.74 26.41 38.74
C PRO A 144 13.64 25.34 37.65
N ALA A 145 13.80 25.75 36.38
CA ALA A 145 13.65 24.84 35.24
C ALA A 145 14.58 23.62 35.34
N GLY A 146 14.05 22.44 35.01
CA GLY A 146 14.82 21.17 34.99
C GLY A 146 15.10 20.56 36.37
N THR A 147 14.37 20.96 37.41
CA THR A 147 14.60 20.49 38.78
C THR A 147 13.60 19.38 39.15
N SER A 148 14.09 18.17 39.41
CA SER A 148 13.39 17.20 40.28
C SER A 148 13.88 17.46 41.71
N ALA A 149 12.95 17.70 42.63
CA ALA A 149 13.27 18.05 44.01
C ALA A 149 12.09 17.74 44.94
N ASP A 150 12.40 17.49 46.20
CA ASP A 150 11.38 17.44 47.24
C ASP A 150 11.08 18.85 47.74
N VAL A 151 9.79 19.22 47.73
CA VAL A 151 9.29 20.49 48.25
C VAL A 151 8.54 20.30 49.54
N GLN A 152 8.90 21.12 50.52
CA GLN A 152 8.11 21.33 51.73
C GLN A 152 7.93 22.83 51.97
N VAL A 153 6.80 23.22 52.53
CA VAL A 153 6.52 24.63 52.84
C VAL A 153 6.14 24.77 54.31
N LEU A 154 6.68 25.76 55.00
CA LEU A 154 6.25 26.15 56.34
C LEU A 154 5.68 27.57 56.32
N ALA A 155 4.71 27.85 57.17
CA ALA A 155 4.12 29.17 57.35
C ALA A 155 4.89 29.94 58.43
N VAL A 156 5.30 31.17 58.12
CA VAL A 156 6.16 31.99 58.96
C VAL A 156 5.31 32.80 59.94
N GLY A 157 5.63 32.64 61.22
CA GLY A 157 5.05 33.41 62.32
C GLY A 157 5.64 34.83 62.45
N ARG A 158 5.23 35.55 63.49
CA ARG A 158 5.62 36.94 63.71
C ARG A 158 6.93 37.07 64.47
N SER A 159 7.67 38.16 64.20
CA SER A 159 8.96 38.46 64.84
C SER A 159 8.87 38.80 66.34
N ASP A 160 7.67 39.12 66.85
CA ASP A 160 7.42 39.32 68.29
C ASP A 160 7.38 37.99 69.08
N GLY A 161 7.38 36.84 68.39
CA GLY A 161 7.41 35.51 69.00
C GLY A 161 6.06 35.01 69.52
N TYR A 162 4.97 35.77 69.34
CA TYR A 162 3.64 35.36 69.83
C TYR A 162 2.86 34.52 68.81
N ILE A 163 3.19 34.67 67.53
CA ILE A 163 2.74 33.76 66.48
C ILE A 163 3.96 32.95 66.06
N VAL A 164 3.94 31.67 66.37
CA VAL A 164 5.04 30.73 66.14
C VAL A 164 4.83 30.06 64.79
N SER A 165 5.90 30.01 63.99
CA SER A 165 5.91 29.35 62.69
C SER A 165 5.41 27.90 62.78
N SER A 166 4.80 27.42 61.69
CA SER A 166 4.33 26.04 61.61
C SER A 166 5.48 25.05 61.40
N SER A 167 5.18 23.76 61.56
CA SER A 167 6.04 22.71 61.00
C SER A 167 5.94 22.72 59.47
N TYR A 168 6.93 22.17 58.78
CA TYR A 168 6.84 21.93 57.34
C TYR A 168 5.63 21.08 56.95
N SER A 169 5.08 21.34 55.77
CA SER A 169 4.06 20.52 55.11
C SER A 169 4.53 19.08 54.88
N ALA A 170 3.60 18.23 54.45
CA ALA A 170 3.96 16.99 53.77
C ALA A 170 4.86 17.29 52.55
N VAL A 171 5.74 16.34 52.22
CA VAL A 171 6.64 16.44 51.07
C VAL A 171 5.84 16.31 49.79
N LEU A 172 6.05 17.24 48.85
CA LEU A 172 5.63 17.14 47.47
C LEU A 172 6.87 16.89 46.59
N GLY A 173 6.95 15.72 45.95
CA GLY A 173 7.99 15.44 44.95
C GLY A 173 7.69 16.14 43.64
N LEU A 174 8.57 17.03 43.19
CA LEU A 174 8.45 17.73 41.91
C LEU A 174 8.92 16.83 40.77
N ARG A 175 8.15 16.87 39.68
CA ARG A 175 8.47 16.16 38.45
C ARG A 175 9.00 17.09 37.38
N VAL A 176 9.92 16.57 36.57
CA VAL A 176 10.45 17.28 35.40
C VAL A 176 9.60 16.93 34.19
N SER A 177 9.02 17.93 33.51
CA SER A 177 8.33 17.71 32.24
C SER A 177 9.33 17.29 31.16
N LEU A 178 8.99 16.25 30.41
CA LEU A 178 9.77 15.82 29.25
C LEU A 178 9.82 16.91 28.17
N ALA A 179 10.87 16.87 27.34
CA ALA A 179 10.99 17.74 26.19
C ALA A 179 9.85 17.50 25.20
N VAL A 180 9.40 18.57 24.53
CA VAL A 180 8.34 18.47 23.52
C VAL A 180 8.91 17.81 22.25
N PRO A 181 8.25 16.77 21.69
CA PRO A 181 8.67 16.16 20.42
C PRO A 181 8.79 17.17 19.29
N GLY A 182 9.95 17.21 18.63
CA GLY A 182 10.26 18.09 17.51
C GLY A 182 10.27 17.38 16.15
N ASN A 183 10.44 18.15 15.08
CA ASN A 183 10.71 17.63 13.72
C ASN A 183 9.65 16.64 13.20
N ILE A 184 8.38 16.88 13.58
CA ILE A 184 7.23 16.08 13.16
C ILE A 184 7.05 16.25 11.65
N ARG A 185 7.12 15.15 10.90
CA ARG A 185 7.07 15.16 9.43
C ARG A 185 6.58 13.83 8.89
N LEU A 186 6.19 13.81 7.61
CA LEU A 186 5.83 12.60 6.89
C LEU A 186 7.04 12.07 6.12
N VAL A 187 7.42 10.80 6.32
CA VAL A 187 8.50 10.11 5.60
C VAL A 187 7.99 8.75 5.15
N SER A 188 7.95 8.52 3.83
CA SER A 188 7.52 7.24 3.23
C SER A 188 6.14 6.76 3.74
N GLY A 189 5.21 7.69 3.96
CA GLY A 189 3.86 7.41 4.48
C GLY A 189 3.77 7.32 6.02
N LEU A 190 4.88 7.34 6.74
CA LEU A 190 4.91 7.31 8.20
C LEU A 190 5.02 8.72 8.77
N ILE A 191 4.25 9.01 9.82
CA ILE A 191 4.48 10.20 10.64
C ILE A 191 5.64 9.89 11.56
N VAL A 192 6.68 10.73 11.55
CA VAL A 192 7.91 10.55 12.35
C VAL A 192 8.27 11.82 13.12
N TRP A 193 8.96 11.67 14.25
CA TRP A 193 9.41 12.77 15.11
C TRP A 193 10.75 12.46 15.78
N ASP A 194 11.37 13.47 16.40
CA ASP A 194 12.63 13.31 17.13
C ASP A 194 12.40 12.60 18.47
N ALA A 195 13.37 11.75 18.86
CA ALA A 195 13.33 11.05 20.13
C ALA A 195 13.41 12.03 21.32
N VAL A 196 12.56 11.81 22.32
CA VAL A 196 12.58 12.52 23.60
C VAL A 196 13.23 11.62 24.65
N GLU A 197 14.24 12.14 25.34
CA GLU A 197 14.93 11.44 26.42
C GLU A 197 13.96 11.13 27.57
N HIS A 198 14.06 9.94 28.18
CA HIS A 198 13.16 9.42 29.21
C HIS A 198 11.70 9.18 28.80
N ALA A 199 11.35 9.38 27.53
CA ALA A 199 10.05 8.97 26.99
C ALA A 199 10.01 7.46 26.74
N VAL A 200 8.92 6.79 27.13
CA VAL A 200 8.71 5.35 26.87
C VAL A 200 7.73 5.07 25.74
N SER A 201 6.90 6.06 25.41
CA SER A 201 5.96 6.00 24.29
C SER A 201 5.52 7.41 23.93
N TYR A 202 4.66 7.52 22.92
CA TYR A 202 4.14 8.78 22.45
C TYR A 202 2.63 8.67 22.21
N VAL A 203 1.96 9.82 22.27
CA VAL A 203 0.59 10.00 21.81
C VAL A 203 0.61 10.94 20.62
N VAL A 204 0.06 10.49 19.50
CA VAL A 204 -0.14 11.29 18.28
C VAL A 204 -1.60 11.69 18.20
N ARG A 205 -1.89 12.98 18.11
CA ARG A 205 -3.23 13.54 18.00
C ARG A 205 -3.44 14.17 16.64
N ILE A 206 -4.57 13.84 16.02
CA ILE A 206 -5.05 14.46 14.78
C ILE A 206 -6.53 14.80 14.96
N GLY A 207 -6.83 16.10 15.05
CA GLY A 207 -8.17 16.57 15.40
C GLY A 207 -8.55 16.15 16.82
N THR A 208 -9.56 15.28 16.96
CA THR A 208 -10.05 14.76 18.26
C THR A 208 -9.58 13.34 18.56
N HIS A 209 -8.81 12.72 17.66
CA HIS A 209 -8.40 11.32 17.78
C HIS A 209 -6.95 11.23 18.28
N ASP A 210 -6.74 10.35 19.26
CA ASP A 210 -5.44 10.07 19.87
C ASP A 210 -5.00 8.65 19.54
N TYR A 211 -3.77 8.51 19.07
CA TYR A 211 -3.14 7.25 18.71
C TYR A 211 -1.91 7.01 19.59
N GLY A 212 -1.83 5.83 20.20
CA GLY A 212 -0.62 5.41 20.92
C GLY A 212 0.47 4.94 19.96
N ALA A 213 1.69 5.45 20.14
CA ALA A 213 2.85 5.06 19.36
C ALA A 213 3.96 4.57 20.31
N PRO A 214 4.32 3.27 20.31
CA PRO A 214 5.38 2.75 21.16
C PRO A 214 6.80 3.12 20.68
N GLY A 215 6.93 3.68 19.47
CA GLY A 215 8.20 4.07 18.86
C GLY A 215 8.18 5.51 18.35
N LEU A 216 9.09 5.85 17.45
CA LEU A 216 9.27 7.20 16.89
C LEU A 216 8.48 7.44 15.59
N SER A 217 7.55 6.54 15.28
CA SER A 217 6.74 6.61 14.08
C SER A 217 5.41 5.92 14.24
N ILE A 218 4.41 6.36 13.48
CA ILE A 218 3.12 5.68 13.33
C ILE A 218 2.68 5.70 11.85
N ASP A 219 2.04 4.62 11.41
CA ASP A 219 1.45 4.53 10.08
C ASP A 219 -0.05 4.81 10.16
N LEU A 220 -0.46 5.94 9.57
CA LEU A 220 -1.86 6.38 9.45
C LEU A 220 -2.17 6.79 8.01
N ARG A 221 -1.39 6.29 7.04
CA ARG A 221 -1.42 6.78 5.65
C ARG A 221 -2.77 6.55 4.95
N TYR A 222 -3.54 5.58 5.42
CA TYR A 222 -4.84 5.21 4.87
C TYR A 222 -6.04 5.82 5.61
N ASP A 223 -5.79 6.51 6.72
CA ASP A 223 -6.84 7.08 7.57
C ASP A 223 -7.14 8.55 7.25
N TYR A 224 -6.23 9.23 6.53
CA TYR A 224 -6.26 10.67 6.29
C TYR A 224 -5.81 11.03 4.87
N VAL A 225 -6.50 11.99 4.25
CA VAL A 225 -6.13 12.62 2.97
C VAL A 225 -6.34 14.14 3.06
N GLY A 226 -5.34 14.91 2.62
CA GLY A 226 -5.32 16.36 2.70
C GLY A 226 -4.50 16.89 3.88
N THR A 227 -4.74 18.13 4.26
CA THR A 227 -3.89 18.84 5.24
C THR A 227 -4.45 18.74 6.65
N TYR A 228 -3.64 18.25 7.59
CA TYR A 228 -4.00 18.15 9.00
C TYR A 228 -2.91 18.69 9.92
N THR A 229 -3.33 19.23 11.06
CA THR A 229 -2.43 19.47 12.18
C THR A 229 -2.24 18.17 12.94
N VAL A 230 -0.98 17.75 13.07
CA VAL A 230 -0.55 16.58 13.82
C VAL A 230 0.20 17.05 15.04
N GLU A 231 -0.23 16.57 16.20
CA GLU A 231 0.33 16.90 17.49
C GLU A 231 0.95 15.65 18.13
N VAL A 232 2.13 15.74 18.70
CA VAL A 232 2.82 14.59 19.33
C VAL A 232 3.25 14.95 20.75
N MET A 233 2.93 14.08 21.70
CA MET A 233 3.29 14.19 23.12
C MET A 233 4.13 12.98 23.54
N ALA A 234 5.21 13.20 24.28
CA ALA A 234 6.02 12.16 24.88
C ALA A 234 5.45 11.75 26.25
N ILE A 235 5.37 10.44 26.47
CA ILE A 235 4.85 9.83 27.71
C ILE A 235 6.00 9.35 28.58
N ALA A 236 5.99 9.76 29.85
CA ALA A 236 6.96 9.34 30.87
C ALA A 236 6.55 8.02 31.55
N ASP A 237 7.53 7.23 31.99
CA ASP A 237 7.31 5.97 32.76
C ASP A 237 7.70 6.08 34.24
N ASP A 238 8.41 7.14 34.61
CA ASP A 238 9.05 7.25 35.93
C ASP A 238 8.32 8.24 36.85
N ALA A 239 8.45 8.03 38.16
CA ALA A 239 7.94 8.92 39.19
C ALA A 239 8.60 10.31 39.17
N GLU A 240 9.80 10.43 38.60
CA GLU A 240 10.58 11.67 38.50
C GLU A 240 10.16 12.58 37.33
N TYR A 241 9.49 12.03 36.32
CA TYR A 241 9.14 12.76 35.09
C TYR A 241 7.63 12.89 34.90
N ALA A 242 7.23 13.97 34.23
CA ALA A 242 5.87 14.19 33.77
C ALA A 242 5.86 14.24 32.23
N ASP A 243 4.73 13.89 31.63
CA ASP A 243 4.53 13.93 30.18
C ASP A 243 4.88 15.32 29.61
N SER A 244 5.29 15.34 28.34
CA SER A 244 5.61 16.60 27.66
C SER A 244 4.35 17.39 27.32
N GLY A 245 4.52 18.64 26.90
CA GLY A 245 3.51 19.31 26.06
C GLY A 245 3.44 18.69 24.66
N PHE A 246 2.44 19.09 23.86
CA PHE A 246 2.33 18.70 22.46
C PHE A 246 3.26 19.52 21.57
N GLY A 247 4.05 18.84 20.75
CA GLY A 247 4.70 19.43 19.58
C GLY A 247 3.73 19.36 18.41
N SER A 248 3.69 20.38 17.55
CA SER A 248 2.71 20.44 16.46
C SER A 248 3.39 20.68 15.12
N ALA A 249 2.93 19.99 14.08
CA ALA A 249 3.25 20.29 12.69
C ALA A 249 2.01 20.15 11.80
N THR A 250 1.95 20.92 10.72
CA THR A 250 0.94 20.74 9.68
C THR A 250 1.51 19.81 8.61
N LEU A 251 0.86 18.67 8.40
CA LEU A 251 1.26 17.66 7.43
C LEU A 251 0.22 17.58 6.31
N GLU A 252 0.69 17.31 5.09
CA GLU A 252 -0.16 17.02 3.93
C GLU A 252 -0.09 15.52 3.64
N PHE A 253 -1.25 14.85 3.75
CA PHE A 253 -1.42 13.44 3.48
C PHE A 253 -1.86 13.28 2.01
N PRO A 254 -1.06 12.62 1.16
CA PRO A 254 -1.39 12.49 -0.24
C PRO A 254 -2.56 11.53 -0.45
N LEU A 255 -3.26 11.72 -1.58
CA LEU A 255 -4.17 10.71 -2.10
C LEU A 255 -3.35 9.48 -2.51
N LEU A 256 -3.85 8.27 -2.20
CA LEU A 256 -3.21 7.00 -2.53
C LEU A 256 -4.10 6.22 -3.48
N THR A 257 -3.51 5.38 -4.32
CA THR A 257 -4.21 4.33 -5.06
C THR A 257 -4.05 3.04 -4.29
N LEU A 258 -5.17 2.35 -4.01
CA LEU A 258 -5.13 1.06 -3.32
C LEU A 258 -4.49 -0.02 -4.19
N ASP A 259 -3.85 -1.00 -3.54
CA ASP A 259 -3.34 -2.19 -4.23
C ASP A 259 -4.50 -3.05 -4.74
N ALA A 260 -4.32 -3.70 -5.89
CA ALA A 260 -5.32 -4.63 -6.41
C ALA A 260 -5.41 -5.86 -5.47
N PRO A 261 -6.62 -6.39 -5.21
CA PRO A 261 -6.76 -7.64 -4.45
C PRO A 261 -5.97 -8.79 -5.08
N GLU A 262 -5.18 -9.49 -4.25
CA GLU A 262 -4.36 -10.63 -4.66
C GLU A 262 -4.93 -11.95 -4.11
N ASN A 263 -4.39 -13.07 -4.62
CA ASN A 263 -4.72 -14.43 -4.20
C ASN A 263 -6.22 -14.75 -4.27
N LEU A 264 -6.88 -14.31 -5.35
CA LEU A 264 -8.26 -14.68 -5.64
C LEU A 264 -8.35 -16.18 -5.88
N ASN A 265 -9.27 -16.82 -5.19
CA ASN A 265 -9.54 -18.25 -5.30
C ASN A 265 -11.04 -18.49 -5.36
N TYR A 266 -11.47 -19.35 -6.30
CA TYR A 266 -12.85 -19.84 -6.34
C TYR A 266 -12.91 -21.27 -5.80
N GLY A 267 -13.73 -21.48 -4.77
CA GLY A 267 -13.92 -22.80 -4.18
C GLY A 267 -15.11 -22.83 -3.23
N SER A 268 -15.80 -23.97 -3.15
CA SER A 268 -16.99 -24.14 -2.30
C SER A 268 -18.07 -23.04 -2.51
N GLN A 269 -18.22 -22.54 -3.75
CA GLN A 269 -19.11 -21.44 -4.15
C GLN A 269 -18.68 -20.02 -3.69
N TYR A 270 -17.51 -19.87 -3.09
CA TYR A 270 -16.98 -18.56 -2.71
C TYR A 270 -15.83 -18.15 -3.62
N VAL A 271 -15.78 -16.85 -3.95
CA VAL A 271 -14.53 -16.18 -4.30
C VAL A 271 -13.95 -15.58 -3.03
N THR A 272 -12.69 -15.89 -2.71
CA THR A 272 -11.95 -15.38 -1.55
C THR A 272 -10.66 -14.71 -1.99
N PHE A 273 -10.23 -13.67 -1.28
CA PHE A 273 -9.03 -12.89 -1.60
C PHE A 273 -8.39 -12.32 -0.33
N GLU A 274 -7.21 -11.72 -0.44
CA GLU A 274 -6.55 -11.07 0.69
C GLU A 274 -7.10 -9.67 0.99
N ALA A 275 -7.02 -9.23 2.25
CA ALA A 275 -7.45 -7.91 2.64
C ALA A 275 -6.46 -6.84 2.15
N VAL A 276 -6.97 -5.80 1.50
CA VAL A 276 -6.17 -4.67 1.03
C VAL A 276 -6.15 -3.57 2.10
N ALA A 277 -4.97 -3.05 2.43
CA ALA A 277 -4.80 -1.97 3.40
C ALA A 277 -5.51 -0.69 2.93
N GLY A 278 -6.31 -0.07 3.78
CA GLY A 278 -7.09 1.13 3.43
C GLY A 278 -8.40 0.87 2.66
N ALA A 279 -8.69 -0.39 2.30
CA ALA A 279 -9.95 -0.75 1.68
C ALA A 279 -11.11 -0.68 2.70
N MET A 280 -12.17 0.03 2.34
CA MET A 280 -13.42 0.13 3.10
C MET A 280 -14.48 -0.86 2.59
N GLY A 281 -14.27 -1.42 1.40
CA GLY A 281 -15.10 -2.42 0.77
C GLY A 281 -14.44 -2.96 -0.49
N TYR A 282 -15.17 -3.80 -1.21
CA TYR A 282 -14.72 -4.42 -2.44
C TYR A 282 -15.87 -4.50 -3.44
N ASP A 283 -15.63 -4.04 -4.66
CA ASP A 283 -16.54 -4.21 -5.78
C ASP A 283 -16.21 -5.50 -6.52
N ILE A 284 -17.25 -6.28 -6.81
CA ILE A 284 -17.19 -7.54 -7.54
C ILE A 284 -17.58 -7.25 -8.98
N LEU A 285 -16.67 -7.53 -9.90
CA LEU A 285 -16.89 -7.43 -11.33
C LEU A 285 -17.11 -8.83 -11.88
N VAL A 286 -18.11 -9.00 -12.73
CA VAL A 286 -18.39 -10.24 -13.46
C VAL A 286 -18.21 -9.94 -14.94
N ASN A 287 -17.26 -10.62 -15.57
CA ASN A 287 -16.88 -10.37 -16.96
C ASN A 287 -16.58 -8.88 -17.23
N GLY A 288 -15.82 -8.24 -16.34
CA GLY A 288 -15.45 -6.82 -16.41
C GLY A 288 -16.57 -5.82 -16.06
N ALA A 289 -17.80 -6.28 -15.81
CA ALA A 289 -18.91 -5.42 -15.44
C ALA A 289 -19.18 -5.44 -13.93
N PHE A 290 -19.37 -4.26 -13.32
CA PHE A 290 -19.78 -4.16 -11.92
C PHE A 290 -21.03 -5.00 -11.64
N TYR A 291 -20.96 -5.84 -10.60
CA TYR A 291 -22.02 -6.77 -10.23
C TYR A 291 -22.55 -6.54 -8.82
N ALA A 292 -21.67 -6.42 -7.82
CA ALA A 292 -22.05 -6.26 -6.42
C ALA A 292 -20.91 -5.62 -5.61
N SER A 293 -21.18 -5.22 -4.37
CA SER A 293 -20.16 -4.80 -3.40
C SER A 293 -20.24 -5.63 -2.12
N VAL A 294 -19.09 -5.89 -1.50
CA VAL A 294 -18.96 -6.58 -0.21
C VAL A 294 -18.01 -5.82 0.71
N THR A 295 -18.14 -6.01 2.02
CA THR A 295 -17.21 -5.44 3.03
C THR A 295 -16.29 -6.50 3.63
N THR A 296 -16.38 -7.74 3.15
CA THR A 296 -15.61 -8.90 3.58
C THR A 296 -14.73 -9.39 2.44
N THR A 297 -13.65 -10.09 2.75
CA THR A 297 -12.73 -10.69 1.77
C THR A 297 -13.23 -12.00 1.16
N SER A 298 -14.54 -12.14 1.06
CA SER A 298 -15.22 -13.30 0.51
C SER A 298 -16.55 -12.91 -0.11
N TYR A 299 -16.86 -13.48 -1.27
CA TYR A 299 -18.10 -13.28 -1.99
C TYR A 299 -18.75 -14.63 -2.34
N LEU A 300 -20.02 -14.81 -1.96
CA LEU A 300 -20.80 -16.00 -2.33
C LEU A 300 -21.31 -15.85 -3.76
N VAL A 301 -20.85 -16.73 -4.66
CA VAL A 301 -21.22 -16.67 -6.07
C VAL A 301 -22.66 -17.17 -6.28
N PRO A 302 -23.57 -16.33 -6.83
CA PRO A 302 -24.94 -16.71 -7.10
C PRO A 302 -25.03 -17.91 -8.05
N LEU A 303 -26.01 -18.80 -7.81
CA LEU A 303 -26.26 -19.97 -8.67
C LEU A 303 -26.49 -19.59 -10.15
N THR A 304 -27.02 -18.41 -10.44
CA THR A 304 -27.22 -17.92 -11.82
C THR A 304 -25.90 -17.71 -12.56
N LEU A 305 -24.84 -17.29 -11.87
CA LEU A 305 -23.51 -17.19 -12.49
C LEU A 305 -22.89 -18.57 -12.66
N LEU A 306 -23.26 -19.53 -11.82
CA LEU A 306 -22.79 -20.90 -11.91
C LEU A 306 -23.31 -21.66 -13.15
N GLU A 307 -24.43 -21.19 -13.71
CA GLU A 307 -25.04 -21.78 -14.91
C GLU A 307 -24.57 -21.09 -16.21
N THR A 308 -23.74 -20.06 -16.10
CA THR A 308 -23.26 -19.27 -17.23
C THR A 308 -21.86 -19.74 -17.63
N PRO A 309 -21.61 -20.08 -18.91
CA PRO A 309 -20.27 -20.45 -19.37
C PRO A 309 -19.31 -19.25 -19.39
N ASN A 310 -18.01 -19.52 -19.27
CA ASN A 310 -16.93 -18.53 -19.38
C ASN A 310 -17.07 -17.31 -18.44
N VAL A 311 -17.59 -17.51 -17.23
CA VAL A 311 -17.66 -16.45 -16.22
C VAL A 311 -16.32 -16.33 -15.51
N TYR A 312 -15.80 -15.10 -15.46
CA TYR A 312 -14.74 -14.75 -14.53
C TYR A 312 -15.17 -13.63 -13.59
N ILE A 313 -14.53 -13.60 -12.42
CA ILE A 313 -14.73 -12.60 -11.39
C ILE A 313 -13.42 -11.85 -11.17
N GLU A 314 -13.52 -10.53 -11.13
CA GLU A 314 -12.46 -9.64 -10.65
C GLU A 314 -12.97 -8.88 -9.43
N VAL A 315 -12.04 -8.39 -8.62
CA VAL A 315 -12.35 -7.65 -7.41
C VAL A 315 -11.58 -6.34 -7.42
N VAL A 316 -12.26 -5.24 -7.10
CA VAL A 316 -11.67 -3.90 -6.94
C VAL A 316 -11.78 -3.52 -5.47
N ALA A 317 -10.67 -3.16 -4.83
CA ALA A 317 -10.67 -2.62 -3.49
C ALA A 317 -11.14 -1.15 -3.52
N THR A 318 -12.12 -0.80 -2.68
CA THR A 318 -12.74 0.52 -2.71
C THR A 318 -12.43 1.35 -1.48
N SER A 319 -12.31 2.67 -1.66
CA SER A 319 -12.13 3.63 -0.58
C SER A 319 -12.99 4.87 -0.79
N THR A 320 -13.43 5.51 0.29
CA THR A 320 -14.17 6.78 0.20
C THR A 320 -13.27 8.01 0.24
N ILE A 321 -12.00 7.84 0.66
CA ILE A 321 -11.03 8.93 0.80
C ILE A 321 -9.78 8.74 -0.08
N HIS A 322 -9.50 7.50 -0.51
CA HIS A 322 -8.43 7.16 -1.47
C HIS A 322 -9.01 6.80 -2.85
N LEU A 323 -8.12 6.61 -3.84
CA LEU A 323 -8.51 6.07 -5.14
C LEU A 323 -8.64 4.55 -5.04
N ASP A 324 -9.69 4.01 -5.65
CA ASP A 324 -9.92 2.58 -5.78
C ASP A 324 -8.75 1.89 -6.50
N SER A 325 -8.60 0.59 -6.26
CA SER A 325 -7.58 -0.20 -6.94
C SER A 325 -7.91 -0.42 -8.43
N ALA A 326 -6.93 -0.90 -9.20
CA ALA A 326 -7.24 -1.61 -10.44
C ALA A 326 -8.01 -2.92 -10.12
N PRO A 327 -8.76 -3.49 -11.06
CA PRO A 327 -9.29 -4.85 -10.93
C PRO A 327 -8.16 -5.86 -10.64
N SER A 328 -8.45 -6.84 -9.79
CA SER A 328 -7.57 -7.99 -9.57
C SER A 328 -7.37 -8.80 -10.86
N ARG A 329 -6.40 -9.74 -10.85
CA ARG A 329 -6.40 -10.83 -11.85
C ARG A 329 -7.75 -11.57 -11.80
N PRO A 330 -8.31 -11.98 -12.96
CA PRO A 330 -9.59 -12.67 -13.01
C PRO A 330 -9.48 -14.06 -12.38
N VAL A 331 -10.53 -14.48 -11.68
CA VAL A 331 -10.73 -15.88 -11.30
C VAL A 331 -11.90 -16.46 -12.08
N TYR A 332 -11.63 -17.48 -12.88
CA TYR A 332 -12.64 -18.13 -13.70
C TYR A 332 -13.44 -19.14 -12.87
N LEU A 333 -14.76 -19.06 -12.99
CA LEU A 333 -15.65 -20.04 -12.39
C LEU A 333 -15.50 -21.37 -13.14
N PHE A 334 -15.42 -22.47 -12.39
CA PHE A 334 -15.26 -23.84 -12.92
C PHE A 334 -14.01 -24.07 -13.78
N ALA A 335 -12.98 -23.24 -13.63
CA ALA A 335 -11.72 -23.51 -14.29
C ALA A 335 -11.17 -24.88 -13.84
N THR A 336 -10.81 -25.71 -14.80
CA THR A 336 -9.97 -26.88 -14.54
C THR A 336 -8.57 -26.34 -14.26
N VAL A 337 -8.12 -26.50 -13.02
CA VAL A 337 -6.77 -26.13 -12.61
C VAL A 337 -5.81 -27.22 -13.06
N VAL A 338 -4.80 -26.83 -13.84
CA VAL A 338 -3.78 -27.74 -14.37
C VAL A 338 -2.44 -27.41 -13.74
N SER A 339 -1.83 -28.38 -13.07
CA SER A 339 -0.57 -28.23 -12.34
C SER A 339 0.48 -29.28 -12.73
N THR A 340 0.10 -30.28 -13.53
CA THR A 340 0.97 -31.39 -13.94
C THR A 340 0.84 -31.71 -15.42
N GLU A 341 1.86 -32.34 -16.01
CA GLU A 341 1.81 -32.83 -17.40
C GLU A 341 0.63 -33.79 -17.65
N ALA A 342 0.30 -34.65 -16.68
CA ALA A 342 -0.80 -35.61 -16.83
C ALA A 342 -2.17 -34.92 -16.91
N GLU A 343 -2.38 -33.87 -16.10
CA GLU A 343 -3.58 -33.05 -16.16
C GLU A 343 -3.65 -32.26 -17.48
N LEU A 344 -2.53 -31.69 -17.91
CA LEU A 344 -2.45 -30.96 -19.18
C LEU A 344 -2.83 -31.84 -20.38
N ARG A 345 -2.34 -33.09 -20.41
CA ARG A 345 -2.67 -34.06 -21.47
C ARG A 345 -4.11 -34.56 -21.42
N ALA A 346 -4.83 -34.34 -20.32
CA ALA A 346 -6.24 -34.70 -20.17
C ALA A 346 -7.20 -33.58 -20.59
N VAL A 347 -6.70 -32.40 -20.95
CA VAL A 347 -7.50 -31.27 -21.43
C VAL A 347 -8.17 -31.62 -22.76
N THR A 348 -9.46 -31.30 -22.89
CA THR A 348 -10.25 -31.49 -24.13
C THR A 348 -11.11 -30.27 -24.47
N GLY A 349 -10.76 -29.09 -23.95
CA GLY A 349 -11.54 -27.85 -24.05
C GLY A 349 -12.09 -27.37 -22.70
N GLY A 350 -12.89 -26.30 -22.74
CA GLY A 350 -13.49 -25.66 -21.56
C GLY A 350 -12.63 -24.55 -20.97
N THR A 351 -12.83 -24.22 -19.69
CA THR A 351 -12.07 -23.18 -19.01
C THR A 351 -10.91 -23.80 -18.24
N ILE A 352 -9.68 -23.45 -18.60
CA ILE A 352 -8.44 -23.98 -18.05
C ILE A 352 -7.63 -22.84 -17.44
N THR A 353 -7.03 -23.07 -16.28
CA THR A 353 -6.02 -22.16 -15.70
C THR A 353 -4.81 -22.97 -15.23
N LEU A 354 -3.61 -22.50 -15.54
CA LEU A 354 -2.38 -23.11 -15.03
C LEU A 354 -2.12 -22.67 -13.57
N ALA A 355 -1.59 -23.59 -12.76
CA ALA A 355 -1.19 -23.30 -11.38
C ALA A 355 0.31 -23.53 -11.12
N ALA A 356 1.08 -23.94 -12.14
CA ALA A 356 2.51 -24.15 -12.07
C ALA A 356 3.13 -24.17 -13.47
N ASP A 357 4.45 -23.95 -13.54
CA ASP A 357 5.22 -24.29 -14.74
C ASP A 357 5.18 -25.81 -15.00
N ILE A 358 5.08 -26.21 -16.26
CA ILE A 358 4.99 -27.61 -16.67
C ILE A 358 6.12 -27.92 -17.65
N ALA A 359 7.02 -28.82 -17.28
CA ALA A 359 8.04 -29.35 -18.18
C ALA A 359 7.59 -30.71 -18.72
N LEU A 360 7.41 -30.83 -20.03
CA LEU A 360 7.00 -32.09 -20.66
C LEU A 360 8.15 -33.11 -20.66
N THR A 361 7.79 -34.38 -20.45
CA THR A 361 8.73 -35.50 -20.37
C THR A 361 8.72 -36.41 -21.60
N SER A 362 7.79 -36.19 -22.52
CA SER A 362 7.62 -36.95 -23.75
C SER A 362 7.05 -36.07 -24.87
N PRO A 363 7.18 -36.48 -26.15
CA PRO A 363 6.66 -35.71 -27.27
C PRO A 363 5.20 -35.28 -27.06
N TRP A 364 4.91 -34.06 -27.51
CA TRP A 364 3.58 -33.48 -27.46
C TRP A 364 2.78 -33.90 -28.69
N THR A 365 1.54 -34.31 -28.47
CA THR A 365 0.59 -34.55 -29.55
C THR A 365 -0.32 -33.32 -29.62
N PRO A 366 -0.40 -32.64 -30.78
CA PRO A 366 -1.27 -31.48 -30.95
C PRO A 366 -2.70 -31.76 -30.49
N LEU A 367 -3.27 -30.79 -29.76
CA LEU A 367 -4.63 -30.86 -29.21
C LEU A 367 -5.52 -29.82 -29.91
N ASP A 368 -6.72 -30.20 -30.33
CA ASP A 368 -7.71 -29.21 -30.76
C ASP A 368 -8.41 -28.62 -29.52
N PHE A 369 -8.58 -27.31 -29.47
CA PHE A 369 -9.05 -26.62 -28.28
C PHE A 369 -10.11 -25.57 -28.59
N THR A 370 -11.17 -25.60 -27.79
CA THR A 370 -12.21 -24.56 -27.67
C THR A 370 -12.41 -24.19 -26.20
N GLY A 371 -12.76 -22.94 -25.92
CA GLY A 371 -12.92 -22.43 -24.55
C GLY A 371 -11.83 -21.44 -24.14
N SER A 372 -11.50 -21.37 -22.84
CA SER A 372 -10.54 -20.39 -22.33
C SER A 372 -9.32 -21.10 -21.74
N PHE A 373 -8.11 -20.66 -22.11
CA PHE A 373 -6.86 -21.16 -21.58
C PHE A 373 -6.07 -20.00 -20.99
N ASP A 374 -6.10 -19.89 -19.66
CA ASP A 374 -5.32 -18.93 -18.88
C ASP A 374 -4.00 -19.57 -18.46
N GLY A 375 -2.89 -19.10 -19.02
CA GLY A 375 -1.56 -19.54 -18.64
C GLY A 375 -1.14 -19.03 -17.26
N ALA A 376 -1.84 -18.05 -16.68
CA ALA A 376 -1.55 -17.42 -15.40
C ALA A 376 -0.10 -16.91 -15.24
N GLY A 377 0.58 -16.63 -16.35
CA GLY A 377 1.99 -16.25 -16.43
C GLY A 377 2.99 -17.42 -16.39
N TYR A 378 2.51 -18.67 -16.30
CA TYR A 378 3.35 -19.86 -16.26
C TYR A 378 3.86 -20.28 -17.65
N THR A 379 4.88 -21.13 -17.62
CA THR A 379 5.55 -21.67 -18.81
C THR A 379 5.27 -23.16 -18.98
N ILE A 380 4.93 -23.57 -20.21
CA ILE A 380 5.00 -24.97 -20.64
C ILE A 380 6.27 -25.15 -21.48
N SER A 381 7.16 -26.02 -21.04
CA SER A 381 8.51 -26.19 -21.59
C SER A 381 8.80 -27.62 -22.04
N ASN A 382 9.90 -27.78 -22.79
CA ASN A 382 10.32 -29.04 -23.41
C ASN A 382 9.27 -29.62 -24.36
N ILE A 383 8.51 -28.75 -25.02
CA ILE A 383 7.55 -29.18 -26.04
C ILE A 383 8.34 -29.70 -27.24
N VAL A 384 8.05 -30.93 -27.66
CA VAL A 384 8.65 -31.54 -28.85
C VAL A 384 7.52 -32.11 -29.70
N ILE A 385 7.36 -31.59 -30.92
CA ILE A 385 6.41 -32.09 -31.91
C ILE A 385 7.21 -32.63 -33.09
N ASP A 386 7.23 -33.96 -33.24
CA ASP A 386 8.09 -34.70 -34.18
C ASP A 386 7.33 -35.74 -35.02
N GLN A 387 6.00 -35.74 -34.95
CA GLN A 387 5.14 -36.67 -35.69
C GLN A 387 4.48 -35.99 -36.89
N ASP A 388 4.57 -36.63 -38.06
CA ASP A 388 3.90 -36.16 -39.29
C ASP A 388 2.37 -36.15 -39.10
N ALA A 389 1.79 -34.96 -39.18
CA ALA A 389 0.36 -34.69 -39.06
C ALA A 389 0.00 -33.44 -39.88
N ALA A 390 -1.29 -33.27 -40.17
CA ALA A 390 -1.76 -32.10 -40.92
C ALA A 390 -1.64 -30.79 -40.12
N HIS A 391 -1.78 -30.86 -38.80
CA HIS A 391 -1.82 -29.71 -37.91
C HIS A 391 -0.73 -29.84 -36.84
N LEU A 392 0.38 -29.13 -37.04
CA LEU A 392 1.56 -29.14 -36.19
C LEU A 392 1.58 -27.88 -35.31
N GLY A 393 1.26 -28.04 -34.03
CA GLY A 393 1.34 -26.95 -33.05
C GLY A 393 1.04 -27.45 -31.65
N PHE A 394 1.26 -26.61 -30.64
CA PHE A 394 0.80 -26.95 -29.29
C PHE A 394 -0.70 -27.25 -29.30
N PHE A 395 -1.47 -26.37 -29.94
CA PHE A 395 -2.78 -26.70 -30.45
C PHE A 395 -2.71 -27.14 -31.91
N GLY A 396 -3.49 -28.14 -32.29
CA GLY A 396 -3.73 -28.46 -33.69
C GLY A 396 -4.58 -27.34 -34.30
N ILE A 397 -5.82 -27.27 -33.85
CA ILE A 397 -6.78 -26.22 -34.17
C ILE A 397 -7.18 -25.49 -32.89
N LEU A 398 -7.14 -24.17 -32.93
CA LEU A 398 -7.69 -23.29 -31.92
C LEU A 398 -8.95 -22.62 -32.49
N GLU A 399 -10.12 -22.92 -31.95
CA GLU A 399 -11.42 -22.48 -32.49
C GLU A 399 -12.33 -21.96 -31.37
N ASP A 400 -12.98 -20.81 -31.59
CA ASP A 400 -13.87 -20.18 -30.60
C ASP A 400 -13.21 -20.07 -29.21
N ALA A 401 -11.92 -19.74 -29.19
CA ALA A 401 -11.09 -19.85 -28.01
C ALA A 401 -10.52 -18.51 -27.54
N VAL A 402 -10.22 -18.43 -26.25
CA VAL A 402 -9.53 -17.32 -25.61
C VAL A 402 -8.27 -17.85 -24.94
N VAL A 403 -7.08 -17.43 -25.38
CA VAL A 403 -5.80 -17.93 -24.84
C VAL A 403 -4.93 -16.77 -24.41
N PHE A 404 -4.47 -16.75 -23.17
CA PHE A 404 -3.68 -15.62 -22.67
C PHE A 404 -2.70 -15.97 -21.55
N ASP A 405 -1.75 -15.06 -21.31
CA ASP A 405 -0.78 -15.11 -20.22
C ASP A 405 0.05 -16.40 -20.17
N LEU A 406 0.54 -16.85 -21.33
CA LEU A 406 1.22 -18.15 -21.46
C LEU A 406 2.55 -18.03 -22.19
N THR A 407 3.58 -18.71 -21.65
CA THR A 407 4.82 -18.95 -22.39
C THR A 407 4.89 -20.41 -22.82
N LEU A 408 5.15 -20.67 -24.10
CA LEU A 408 5.43 -21.99 -24.65
C LEU A 408 6.89 -22.05 -25.10
N ALA A 409 7.64 -23.07 -24.70
CA ALA A 409 9.02 -23.28 -25.10
C ALA A 409 9.27 -24.70 -25.63
N GLY A 410 9.85 -24.82 -26.83
CA GLY A 410 10.03 -26.12 -27.46
C GLY A 410 10.51 -26.13 -28.91
N SER A 411 10.17 -27.19 -29.63
CA SER A 411 10.51 -27.36 -31.04
C SER A 411 9.45 -28.13 -31.82
N ILE A 412 9.32 -27.80 -33.11
CA ILE A 412 8.58 -28.56 -34.11
C ILE A 412 9.59 -28.98 -35.18
N THR A 413 9.81 -30.28 -35.35
CA THR A 413 10.78 -30.80 -36.33
C THR A 413 10.16 -31.95 -37.12
N VAL A 414 9.69 -31.68 -38.33
CA VAL A 414 8.87 -32.64 -39.10
C VAL A 414 9.18 -32.57 -40.61
N ASP A 415 9.61 -33.70 -41.18
CA ASP A 415 9.52 -33.97 -42.63
C ASP A 415 8.13 -34.55 -42.94
N SER A 416 7.25 -33.75 -43.55
CA SER A 416 5.86 -34.10 -43.75
C SER A 416 5.57 -34.58 -45.18
N ALA A 417 5.03 -35.80 -45.29
CA ALA A 417 4.40 -36.30 -46.51
C ALA A 417 2.90 -36.00 -46.58
N THR A 418 2.35 -35.37 -45.52
CA THR A 418 0.95 -34.97 -45.43
C THR A 418 0.66 -33.82 -46.38
N SER A 419 -0.40 -33.96 -47.18
CA SER A 419 -0.86 -32.84 -48.03
C SER A 419 -1.44 -31.72 -47.18
N ASN A 420 -1.13 -30.46 -47.52
CA ASN A 420 -1.59 -29.26 -46.81
C ASN A 420 -1.18 -29.22 -45.33
N VAL A 421 0.04 -29.67 -45.01
CA VAL A 421 0.59 -29.53 -43.66
C VAL A 421 0.62 -28.05 -43.23
N ARG A 422 0.18 -27.80 -41.99
CA ARG A 422 0.18 -26.49 -41.35
C ARG A 422 0.99 -26.56 -40.05
N ALA A 423 1.80 -25.54 -39.80
CA ALA A 423 2.64 -25.50 -38.60
C ALA A 423 2.62 -24.12 -37.92
N GLY A 424 2.48 -24.11 -36.60
CA GLY A 424 2.58 -22.92 -35.75
C GLY A 424 2.91 -23.29 -34.31
N GLY A 425 3.82 -22.56 -33.66
CA GLY A 425 4.23 -22.87 -32.29
C GLY A 425 3.08 -22.86 -31.28
N LEU A 426 2.13 -21.92 -31.41
CA LEU A 426 0.90 -21.91 -30.62
C LEU A 426 -0.16 -22.82 -31.24
N ALA A 427 -0.52 -22.60 -32.51
CA ALA A 427 -1.53 -23.39 -33.19
C ALA A 427 -1.23 -23.55 -34.69
N ALA A 428 -1.56 -24.71 -35.26
CA ALA A 428 -1.45 -24.86 -36.71
C ALA A 428 -2.53 -24.05 -37.45
N VAL A 429 -3.75 -23.99 -36.89
CA VAL A 429 -4.86 -23.19 -37.40
C VAL A 429 -5.53 -22.47 -36.23
N VAL A 430 -5.85 -21.19 -36.40
CA VAL A 430 -6.64 -20.41 -35.45
C VAL A 430 -7.84 -19.76 -36.15
N ILE A 431 -9.03 -19.94 -35.56
CA ILE A 431 -10.33 -19.53 -36.11
C ILE A 431 -11.13 -18.85 -34.99
N ASN A 432 -11.72 -17.68 -35.29
CA ASN A 432 -12.64 -16.98 -34.38
C ASN A 432 -12.16 -16.93 -32.92
N SER A 433 -10.88 -16.61 -32.72
CA SER A 433 -10.25 -16.71 -31.41
C SER A 433 -9.57 -15.41 -31.00
N MET A 434 -9.44 -15.21 -29.69
CA MET A 434 -8.73 -14.10 -29.10
C MET A 434 -7.49 -14.62 -28.37
N VAL A 435 -6.32 -14.09 -28.72
CA VAL A 435 -5.05 -14.52 -28.14
C VAL A 435 -4.27 -13.30 -27.67
N SER A 436 -3.87 -13.28 -26.40
CA SER A 436 -3.19 -12.11 -25.84
C SER A 436 -2.08 -12.43 -24.84
N ASN A 437 -1.02 -11.63 -24.81
CA ASN A 437 0.11 -11.80 -23.87
C ASN A 437 0.69 -13.22 -23.92
N ILE A 438 1.11 -13.63 -25.11
CA ILE A 438 1.68 -14.96 -25.36
C ILE A 438 3.14 -14.82 -25.78
N ARG A 439 4.00 -15.70 -25.27
CA ARG A 439 5.37 -15.83 -25.74
C ARG A 439 5.63 -17.24 -26.27
N ILE A 440 6.05 -17.33 -27.53
CA ILE A 440 6.43 -18.59 -28.19
C ILE A 440 7.94 -18.62 -28.38
N GLN A 441 8.63 -19.51 -27.67
CA GLN A 441 10.08 -19.70 -27.70
C GLN A 441 10.43 -21.01 -28.41
N PHE A 442 10.39 -21.01 -29.74
CA PHE A 442 10.41 -22.24 -30.54
C PHE A 442 11.51 -22.27 -31.61
N THR A 443 12.07 -23.46 -31.85
CA THR A 443 12.72 -23.79 -33.12
C THR A 443 11.74 -24.57 -33.99
N LEU A 444 11.46 -24.08 -35.19
CA LEU A 444 10.54 -24.69 -36.15
C LEU A 444 11.30 -25.11 -37.41
N GLU A 445 11.36 -26.42 -37.68
CA GLU A 445 11.99 -27.03 -38.85
C GLU A 445 10.96 -27.95 -39.54
N VAL A 446 10.27 -27.45 -40.57
CA VAL A 446 9.16 -28.19 -41.20
C VAL A 446 9.32 -28.21 -42.71
N HIS A 447 9.33 -29.42 -43.28
CA HIS A 447 9.58 -29.65 -44.70
C HIS A 447 8.40 -30.39 -45.33
N SER A 448 7.74 -29.78 -46.31
CA SER A 448 6.68 -30.43 -47.08
C SER A 448 7.26 -31.18 -48.29
N SER A 449 6.85 -32.43 -48.49
CA SER A 449 7.15 -33.19 -49.71
C SER A 449 5.92 -33.46 -50.58
N ASN A 450 4.73 -33.00 -50.17
CA ASN A 450 3.46 -33.30 -50.85
C ASN A 450 2.59 -32.04 -51.01
N GLY A 451 2.97 -31.20 -51.97
CA GLY A 451 2.34 -29.91 -52.20
C GLY A 451 2.94 -28.81 -51.33
N ILE A 452 2.27 -27.66 -51.30
CA ILE A 452 2.73 -26.47 -50.58
C ILE A 452 2.09 -26.47 -49.20
N GLY A 453 2.92 -26.55 -48.16
CA GLY A 453 2.47 -26.39 -46.77
C GLY A 453 2.41 -24.92 -46.34
N VAL A 454 2.05 -24.67 -45.09
CA VAL A 454 2.02 -23.33 -44.50
C VAL A 454 2.61 -23.34 -43.10
N ALA A 455 3.57 -22.46 -42.80
CA ALA A 455 4.17 -22.37 -41.49
C ALA A 455 4.25 -20.93 -41.00
N GLY A 456 3.93 -20.71 -39.73
CA GLY A 456 4.29 -19.50 -39.00
C GLY A 456 4.99 -19.84 -37.70
N GLY A 457 5.73 -18.90 -37.11
CA GLY A 457 6.33 -19.13 -35.79
C GLY A 457 5.27 -19.26 -34.70
N VAL A 458 4.18 -18.49 -34.79
CA VAL A 458 3.04 -18.57 -33.87
C VAL A 458 1.91 -19.41 -34.47
N PHE A 459 1.48 -19.06 -35.69
CA PHE A 459 0.32 -19.67 -36.33
C PHE A 459 0.63 -20.18 -37.74
N GLY A 460 0.16 -21.37 -38.10
CA GLY A 460 0.18 -21.79 -39.50
C GLY A 460 -0.80 -20.94 -40.31
N THR A 461 -2.07 -20.94 -39.93
CA THR A 461 -3.14 -20.22 -40.62
C THR A 461 -4.04 -19.49 -39.65
N VAL A 462 -4.45 -18.29 -40.03
CA VAL A 462 -5.29 -17.38 -39.25
C VAL A 462 -6.57 -17.04 -40.01
N GLU A 463 -7.71 -17.17 -39.33
CA GLU A 463 -9.05 -16.81 -39.80
C GLU A 463 -9.84 -16.10 -38.69
N ASP A 464 -10.47 -14.96 -38.99
CA ASP A 464 -11.43 -14.23 -38.14
C ASP A 464 -10.96 -14.02 -36.67
N SER A 465 -9.69 -13.67 -36.44
CA SER A 465 -9.09 -13.72 -35.10
C SER A 465 -8.40 -12.42 -34.66
N PHE A 466 -8.27 -12.26 -33.33
CA PHE A 466 -7.71 -11.08 -32.67
C PHE A 466 -6.47 -11.44 -31.85
N PHE A 467 -5.37 -10.71 -32.09
CA PHE A 467 -4.10 -10.91 -31.42
C PHE A 467 -3.60 -9.63 -30.78
N LEU A 468 -3.14 -9.72 -29.53
CA LEU A 468 -2.57 -8.60 -28.78
C LEU A 468 -1.32 -9.04 -28.02
N GLU A 469 -0.17 -8.39 -28.19
CA GLU A 469 1.02 -8.67 -27.37
C GLU A 469 1.47 -10.13 -27.48
N VAL A 470 1.50 -10.65 -28.71
CA VAL A 470 1.97 -12.00 -29.02
C VAL A 470 3.37 -11.93 -29.62
N ILE A 471 4.32 -12.61 -28.97
CA ILE A 471 5.75 -12.54 -29.31
C ILE A 471 6.24 -13.93 -29.69
N PHE A 472 6.77 -14.07 -30.91
CA PHE A 472 7.60 -15.20 -31.29
C PHE A 472 9.07 -14.88 -31.07
N GLN A 473 9.82 -15.80 -30.47
CA GLN A 473 11.26 -15.71 -30.31
C GLN A 473 11.91 -17.06 -30.67
N GLY A 474 12.71 -17.10 -31.73
CA GLY A 474 13.34 -18.35 -32.14
C GLY A 474 13.79 -18.39 -33.59
N SER A 475 13.81 -19.59 -34.18
CA SER A 475 14.26 -19.79 -35.56
C SER A 475 13.25 -20.62 -36.34
N ILE A 476 13.01 -20.22 -37.58
CA ILE A 476 12.11 -20.91 -38.51
C ILE A 476 12.90 -21.31 -39.75
N GLU A 477 12.87 -22.59 -40.09
CA GLU A 477 13.40 -23.15 -41.32
C GLU A 477 12.34 -24.03 -41.97
N THR A 478 11.98 -23.73 -43.22
CA THR A 478 10.96 -24.50 -43.94
C THR A 478 11.37 -24.81 -45.37
N SER A 479 10.76 -25.85 -45.95
CA SER A 479 10.85 -26.10 -47.38
C SER A 479 9.51 -26.48 -48.00
N TRP A 480 9.22 -25.94 -49.19
CA TRP A 480 7.95 -26.07 -49.89
C TRP A 480 6.75 -25.56 -49.08
N MET A 481 6.91 -24.43 -48.39
CA MET A 481 5.88 -23.85 -47.53
C MET A 481 5.78 -22.33 -47.66
N THR A 482 4.57 -21.80 -47.63
CA THR A 482 4.34 -20.38 -47.34
C THR A 482 4.75 -20.11 -45.90
N THR A 483 5.67 -19.15 -45.69
CA THR A 483 6.39 -19.03 -44.41
C THR A 483 6.32 -17.62 -43.84
N GLY A 484 5.88 -17.50 -42.59
CA GLY A 484 5.88 -16.24 -41.84
C GLY A 484 6.57 -16.38 -40.48
N GLY A 485 7.10 -15.30 -39.91
CA GLY A 485 7.58 -15.34 -38.52
C GLY A 485 6.45 -15.39 -37.49
N PHE A 486 5.36 -14.68 -37.75
CA PHE A 486 4.15 -14.67 -36.92
C PHE A 486 3.15 -15.71 -37.46
N ALA A 487 2.67 -15.49 -38.68
CA ALA A 487 1.70 -16.37 -39.33
C ALA A 487 2.12 -16.73 -40.76
N GLY A 488 1.97 -18.00 -41.14
CA GLY A 488 2.20 -18.40 -42.53
C GLY A 488 1.18 -17.77 -43.47
N LEU A 489 -0.11 -17.94 -43.16
CA LEU A 489 -1.21 -17.43 -43.98
C LEU A 489 -2.27 -16.73 -43.12
N TYR A 490 -2.58 -15.48 -43.45
CA TYR A 490 -3.87 -14.87 -43.10
C TYR A 490 -4.85 -15.16 -44.24
N ALA A 491 -5.79 -16.07 -44.00
CA ALA A 491 -6.75 -16.50 -44.99
C ALA A 491 -7.91 -15.51 -45.09
N ALA A 492 -8.62 -15.52 -46.23
CA ALA A 492 -9.75 -14.63 -46.46
C ALA A 492 -10.82 -14.85 -45.40
N SER A 493 -11.22 -13.78 -44.72
CA SER A 493 -12.15 -13.83 -43.61
C SER A 493 -13.40 -12.98 -43.90
N VAL A 494 -14.48 -13.25 -43.16
CA VAL A 494 -15.77 -12.58 -43.32
C VAL A 494 -16.04 -11.55 -42.22
N ASP A 495 -15.32 -11.67 -41.11
CA ASP A 495 -15.37 -10.78 -39.97
C ASP A 495 -14.06 -9.98 -39.81
N PRO A 496 -14.03 -8.87 -39.06
CA PRO A 496 -12.78 -8.15 -38.80
C PRO A 496 -11.75 -9.03 -38.08
N SER A 497 -10.51 -9.04 -38.58
CA SER A 497 -9.36 -9.65 -37.92
C SER A 497 -8.35 -8.57 -37.54
N GLN A 498 -7.71 -8.66 -36.37
CA GLN A 498 -6.71 -7.69 -35.95
C GLN A 498 -5.48 -8.34 -35.34
N THR A 499 -4.29 -7.84 -35.70
CA THR A 499 -3.02 -8.20 -35.06
C THR A 499 -2.35 -6.95 -34.55
N VAL A 500 -2.21 -6.83 -33.23
CA VAL A 500 -1.83 -5.58 -32.56
C VAL A 500 -0.66 -5.84 -31.63
N ARG A 501 0.38 -5.01 -31.68
CA ARG A 501 1.53 -5.07 -30.75
C ARG A 501 2.17 -6.45 -30.69
N CYS A 502 2.43 -7.03 -31.86
CA CYS A 502 3.02 -8.36 -31.98
C CYS A 502 4.44 -8.25 -32.51
N SER A 503 5.32 -9.17 -32.09
CA SER A 503 6.73 -9.15 -32.50
C SER A 503 7.24 -10.52 -32.90
N VAL A 504 8.12 -10.53 -33.89
CA VAL A 504 8.92 -11.69 -34.31
C VAL A 504 10.39 -11.38 -34.05
N ILE A 505 11.04 -12.18 -33.22
CA ILE A 505 12.44 -12.02 -32.84
C ILE A 505 13.21 -13.28 -33.22
N GLY A 506 13.94 -13.22 -34.33
CA GLY A 506 14.86 -14.25 -34.78
C GLY A 506 14.77 -14.51 -36.28
N ASN A 507 15.41 -15.60 -36.72
CA ASN A 507 15.64 -15.84 -38.14
C ASN A 507 14.47 -16.60 -38.77
N VAL A 508 14.06 -16.17 -39.97
CA VAL A 508 13.00 -16.82 -40.76
C VAL A 508 13.56 -17.20 -42.11
N THR A 509 13.66 -18.49 -42.38
CA THR A 509 14.16 -19.04 -43.64
C THR A 509 13.10 -19.91 -44.29
N GLY A 510 12.52 -19.43 -45.39
CA GLY A 510 11.61 -20.21 -46.20
C GLY A 510 12.29 -20.68 -47.48
N SER A 511 12.15 -21.96 -47.83
CA SER A 511 12.62 -22.50 -49.11
C SER A 511 11.51 -23.12 -49.94
N GLY A 512 11.69 -23.16 -51.26
CA GLY A 512 10.68 -23.66 -52.19
C GLY A 512 10.60 -22.79 -53.45
N GLY A 513 9.86 -23.25 -54.45
CA GLY A 513 9.70 -22.53 -55.71
C GLY A 513 8.93 -21.21 -55.58
N GLU A 514 8.53 -20.61 -56.71
CA GLU A 514 7.85 -19.30 -56.76
C GLU A 514 6.52 -19.22 -55.98
N ALA A 515 5.94 -20.36 -55.60
CA ALA A 515 4.67 -20.46 -54.90
C ALA A 515 4.80 -20.52 -53.36
N THR A 516 5.99 -20.28 -52.81
CA THR A 516 6.28 -20.34 -51.36
C THR A 516 6.75 -18.98 -50.84
N PRO A 517 5.87 -17.98 -50.75
CA PRO A 517 6.24 -16.66 -50.27
C PRO A 517 6.75 -16.72 -48.83
N THR A 518 7.74 -15.88 -48.54
CA THR A 518 8.38 -15.79 -47.22
C THR A 518 8.31 -14.35 -46.73
N GLY A 519 7.77 -14.15 -45.53
CA GLY A 519 7.78 -12.86 -44.85
C GLY A 519 8.28 -12.96 -43.43
N GLY A 520 8.97 -11.94 -42.93
CA GLY A 520 9.44 -11.98 -41.55
C GLY A 520 8.32 -11.90 -40.52
N PHE A 521 7.15 -11.33 -40.85
CA PHE A 521 5.94 -11.37 -40.04
C PHE A 521 4.91 -12.33 -40.63
N ALA A 522 4.50 -12.11 -41.88
CA ALA A 522 3.48 -12.90 -42.56
C ALA A 522 3.97 -13.47 -43.89
N GLY A 523 3.78 -14.76 -44.14
CA GLY A 523 4.10 -15.35 -45.44
C GLY A 523 3.19 -14.79 -46.53
N MET A 524 1.89 -14.92 -46.33
CA MET A 524 0.86 -14.44 -47.25
C MET A 524 -0.33 -13.84 -46.49
N ILE A 525 -0.83 -12.70 -46.96
CA ILE A 525 -2.05 -12.07 -46.47
C ILE A 525 -3.08 -12.00 -47.60
N LEU A 526 -4.20 -12.70 -47.41
CA LEU A 526 -5.35 -12.71 -48.32
C LEU A 526 -6.64 -12.19 -47.65
N ASP A 527 -6.54 -11.74 -46.42
CA ASP A 527 -7.68 -11.20 -45.67
C ASP A 527 -7.88 -9.71 -45.97
N ASN A 528 -9.06 -9.37 -46.48
CA ASN A 528 -9.45 -8.00 -46.80
C ASN A 528 -10.00 -7.22 -45.60
N MET A 529 -10.31 -7.91 -44.51
CA MET A 529 -10.78 -7.34 -43.26
C MET A 529 -9.67 -7.27 -42.20
N LEU A 530 -8.46 -7.75 -42.51
CA LEU A 530 -7.32 -7.74 -41.62
C LEU A 530 -6.70 -6.35 -41.48
N GLU A 531 -6.44 -5.99 -40.23
CA GLU A 531 -5.61 -4.86 -39.87
C GLU A 531 -4.45 -5.30 -38.95
N ILE A 532 -3.23 -4.94 -39.32
CA ILE A 532 -2.01 -5.18 -38.53
C ILE A 532 -1.48 -3.84 -38.03
N TYR A 533 -1.31 -3.69 -36.71
CA TYR A 533 -0.91 -2.45 -36.04
C TYR A 533 0.25 -2.66 -35.10
N GLU A 534 1.19 -1.71 -35.07
CA GLU A 534 2.24 -1.66 -34.04
C GLU A 534 3.04 -2.96 -33.96
N CYS A 535 3.40 -3.56 -35.10
CA CYS A 535 4.10 -4.84 -35.13
C CYS A 535 5.56 -4.70 -35.57
N SER A 536 6.43 -5.58 -35.04
CA SER A 536 7.86 -5.55 -35.32
C SER A 536 8.42 -6.90 -35.77
N VAL A 537 9.48 -6.85 -36.56
CA VAL A 537 10.28 -8.01 -36.96
C VAL A 537 11.75 -7.70 -36.74
N TRP A 538 12.45 -8.58 -36.05
CA TRP A 538 13.88 -8.49 -35.75
C TRP A 538 14.61 -9.76 -36.16
N GLY A 539 15.50 -9.68 -37.15
CA GLY A 539 16.34 -10.82 -37.52
C GLY A 539 16.70 -10.90 -38.99
N THR A 540 17.31 -12.02 -39.39
CA THR A 540 17.61 -12.32 -40.79
C THR A 540 16.45 -13.07 -41.43
N ILE A 541 15.90 -12.51 -42.51
CA ILE A 541 14.78 -13.07 -43.26
C ILE A 541 15.29 -13.51 -44.64
N SER A 542 15.30 -14.81 -44.86
CA SER A 542 15.82 -15.42 -46.08
C SER A 542 14.72 -16.18 -46.80
N GLY A 543 14.61 -16.00 -48.11
CA GLY A 543 13.55 -16.67 -48.87
C GLY A 543 13.72 -16.64 -50.38
N TYR A 544 12.74 -17.23 -51.06
CA TYR A 544 12.71 -17.41 -52.52
C TYR A 544 11.37 -16.95 -53.11
N GLY A 545 11.37 -16.62 -54.40
CA GLY A 545 10.17 -16.15 -55.10
C GLY A 545 9.74 -14.77 -54.62
N TYR A 546 8.82 -14.72 -53.65
CA TYR A 546 8.32 -13.49 -53.02
C TYR A 546 8.84 -13.38 -51.58
N LEU A 547 9.80 -12.50 -51.37
CA LEU A 547 10.46 -12.28 -50.08
C LEU A 547 10.19 -10.86 -49.58
N GLY A 548 9.62 -10.71 -48.39
CA GLY A 548 9.49 -9.41 -47.73
C GLY A 548 10.02 -9.46 -46.31
N GLY A 549 10.64 -8.38 -45.85
CA GLY A 549 11.06 -8.30 -44.45
C GLY A 549 9.89 -8.41 -43.46
N PHE A 550 8.72 -7.89 -43.82
CA PHE A 550 7.49 -7.99 -43.04
C PHE A 550 6.52 -9.00 -43.67
N VAL A 551 6.17 -8.81 -44.95
CA VAL A 551 5.18 -9.65 -45.65
C VAL A 551 5.71 -10.16 -46.98
N GLY A 552 5.64 -11.48 -47.21
CA GLY A 552 6.07 -12.08 -48.47
C GLY A 552 5.13 -11.69 -49.62
N TYR A 553 3.84 -11.98 -49.47
CA TYR A 553 2.79 -11.65 -50.43
C TYR A 553 1.61 -10.95 -49.73
N LEU A 554 1.33 -9.70 -50.10
CA LEU A 554 0.22 -8.90 -49.59
C LEU A 554 -0.83 -8.72 -50.68
N GLY A 555 -1.90 -9.52 -50.64
CA GLY A 555 -3.00 -9.44 -51.61
C GLY A 555 -4.15 -8.52 -51.18
N TYR A 556 -4.37 -8.39 -49.88
CA TYR A 556 -5.41 -7.55 -49.27
C TYR A 556 -4.99 -7.13 -47.85
N GLY A 557 -5.73 -6.20 -47.25
CA GLY A 557 -5.57 -5.84 -45.84
C GLY A 557 -4.73 -4.59 -45.62
N THR A 558 -4.61 -4.20 -44.35
CA THR A 558 -3.97 -2.95 -43.94
C THR A 558 -2.86 -3.21 -42.93
N ILE A 559 -1.68 -2.62 -43.15
CA ILE A 559 -0.55 -2.69 -42.22
C ILE A 559 -0.18 -1.27 -41.82
N VAL A 560 -0.09 -1.01 -40.52
CA VAL A 560 0.06 0.34 -39.98
C VAL A 560 1.06 0.35 -38.84
N ASP A 561 1.85 1.41 -38.77
CA ASP A 561 2.79 1.67 -37.67
C ASP A 561 3.67 0.45 -37.33
N SER A 562 4.25 -0.18 -38.35
CA SER A 562 4.99 -1.43 -38.19
C SER A 562 6.37 -1.35 -38.83
N TYR A 563 7.34 -2.12 -38.34
CA TYR A 563 8.69 -2.08 -38.90
C TYR A 563 9.38 -3.44 -38.95
N VAL A 564 10.44 -3.46 -39.75
CA VAL A 564 11.41 -4.55 -39.85
C VAL A 564 12.78 -3.99 -39.54
N HIS A 565 13.55 -4.71 -38.73
CA HIS A 565 14.95 -4.44 -38.44
C HIS A 565 15.81 -5.69 -38.66
N GLY A 566 16.83 -5.60 -39.51
CA GLY A 566 17.75 -6.72 -39.77
C GLY A 566 18.21 -6.85 -41.22
N GLU A 567 18.26 -8.09 -41.72
CA GLU A 567 18.84 -8.42 -43.03
C GLU A 567 17.84 -9.23 -43.86
N ILE A 568 17.61 -8.80 -45.11
CA ILE A 568 16.73 -9.51 -46.06
C ILE A 568 17.60 -10.15 -47.14
N GLU A 569 17.54 -11.47 -47.24
CA GLU A 569 18.42 -12.24 -48.13
C GLU A 569 17.63 -13.07 -49.14
N ALA A 570 17.58 -12.60 -50.38
CA ALA A 570 17.02 -13.38 -51.48
C ALA A 570 18.02 -14.47 -51.90
N GLY A 571 17.74 -15.71 -51.53
CA GLY A 571 18.60 -16.87 -51.75
C GLY A 571 18.70 -17.27 -53.23
N PRO A 572 19.84 -17.85 -53.68
CA PRO A 572 19.96 -18.34 -55.05
C PRO A 572 19.05 -19.54 -55.27
N MET A 573 18.09 -19.46 -56.20
CA MET A 573 17.39 -20.69 -56.61
C MET A 573 18.22 -21.38 -57.68
N GLU A 574 18.45 -22.68 -57.53
CA GLU A 574 18.74 -23.52 -58.70
C GLU A 574 17.52 -23.48 -59.63
N ASN A 575 17.62 -22.73 -60.73
CA ASN A 575 16.57 -22.51 -61.74
C ASN A 575 15.42 -21.54 -61.36
N ALA A 576 15.67 -20.49 -60.54
CA ALA A 576 14.71 -19.37 -60.42
C ALA A 576 14.41 -18.78 -61.78
N SER A 577 13.13 -18.75 -62.18
CA SER A 577 12.66 -17.77 -63.15
C SER A 577 12.42 -16.40 -62.52
N LEU A 578 12.07 -16.32 -61.23
CA LEU A 578 11.63 -15.07 -60.58
C LEU A 578 12.28 -14.81 -59.22
N VAL A 579 12.74 -13.58 -58.99
CA VAL A 579 13.18 -13.09 -57.67
C VAL A 579 12.53 -11.75 -57.39
N VAL A 580 11.68 -11.71 -56.37
CA VAL A 580 10.97 -10.51 -55.93
C VAL A 580 11.25 -10.30 -54.44
N ALA A 581 12.02 -9.27 -54.11
CA ALA A 581 12.43 -9.01 -52.74
C ALA A 581 12.23 -7.55 -52.34
N GLY A 582 11.67 -7.30 -51.15
CA GLY A 582 11.54 -5.96 -50.59
C GLY A 582 11.91 -5.90 -49.11
N GLY A 583 12.48 -4.78 -48.68
CA GLY A 583 12.83 -4.57 -47.26
C GLY A 583 11.65 -4.69 -46.30
N PHE A 584 10.44 -4.40 -46.76
CA PHE A 584 9.18 -4.56 -46.02
C PHE A 584 8.24 -5.57 -46.68
N ALA A 585 7.93 -5.40 -47.97
CA ALA A 585 6.96 -6.25 -48.68
C ALA A 585 7.59 -6.90 -49.91
N GLY A 586 7.43 -8.20 -50.10
CA GLY A 586 7.89 -8.88 -51.31
C GLY A 586 7.05 -8.46 -52.51
N ARG A 587 5.82 -8.96 -52.56
CA ARG A 587 4.83 -8.60 -53.58
C ARG A 587 3.60 -7.97 -52.95
N VAL A 588 3.20 -6.82 -53.47
CA VAL A 588 1.92 -6.19 -53.18
C VAL A 588 1.00 -6.38 -54.37
N GLU A 589 -0.24 -6.78 -54.13
CA GLU A 589 -1.27 -7.01 -55.12
C GLU A 589 -2.63 -6.51 -54.60
N GLY A 590 -3.56 -6.11 -55.47
CA GLY A 590 -4.95 -5.84 -55.08
C GLY A 590 -5.38 -4.37 -55.04
N TYR A 591 -6.70 -4.19 -54.84
CA TYR A 591 -7.40 -2.90 -54.82
C TYR A 591 -7.57 -2.32 -53.40
N ASN A 592 -7.44 -3.16 -52.37
CA ASN A 592 -7.71 -2.85 -50.98
C ASN A 592 -6.48 -3.21 -50.11
N VAL A 593 -5.34 -2.62 -50.48
CA VAL A 593 -4.11 -2.71 -49.68
C VAL A 593 -3.71 -1.32 -49.24
N SER A 594 -3.40 -1.18 -47.95
CA SER A 594 -2.81 0.04 -47.40
C SER A 594 -1.63 -0.31 -46.49
N ILE A 595 -0.50 0.36 -46.69
CA ILE A 595 0.67 0.30 -45.82
C ILE A 595 0.96 1.72 -45.35
N ILE A 596 0.85 1.98 -44.05
CA ILE A 596 0.82 3.33 -43.51
C ILE A 596 1.84 3.44 -42.37
N ARG A 597 2.73 4.44 -42.44
CA ARG A 597 3.74 4.72 -41.40
C ARG A 597 4.60 3.49 -41.08
N CYS A 598 4.98 2.74 -42.09
CA CYS A 598 5.78 1.52 -41.92
C CYS A 598 7.24 1.73 -42.34
N LEU A 599 8.17 1.06 -41.66
CA LEU A 599 9.61 1.27 -41.81
C LEU A 599 10.36 -0.02 -42.16
N ALA A 600 11.19 0.02 -43.22
CA ALA A 600 12.17 -1.00 -43.56
C ALA A 600 13.57 -0.56 -43.10
N ILE A 601 13.93 -0.94 -41.88
CA ILE A 601 15.26 -0.69 -41.29
C ILE A 601 16.14 -1.93 -41.54
N ALA A 602 16.24 -2.32 -42.81
CA ALA A 602 16.95 -3.53 -43.19
C ALA A 602 17.77 -3.34 -44.47
N SER A 603 18.90 -4.03 -44.56
CA SER A 603 19.63 -4.19 -45.82
C SER A 603 19.00 -5.28 -46.66
N VAL A 604 18.94 -5.09 -47.98
CA VAL A 604 18.35 -6.09 -48.89
C VAL A 604 19.41 -6.59 -49.85
N THR A 605 19.69 -7.89 -49.80
CA THR A 605 20.67 -8.54 -50.66
C THR A 605 20.00 -9.54 -51.59
N SER A 606 20.51 -9.63 -52.83
CA SER A 606 20.08 -10.62 -53.82
C SER A 606 21.30 -11.19 -54.52
N ASN A 607 21.49 -12.50 -54.39
CA ASN A 607 22.62 -13.24 -54.97
C ASN A 607 22.22 -13.97 -56.26
N ASN A 608 21.16 -13.52 -56.94
CA ASN A 608 20.61 -14.19 -58.13
C ASN A 608 21.01 -13.52 -59.45
N ALA A 609 21.25 -14.36 -60.47
CA ALA A 609 21.49 -13.96 -61.86
C ALA A 609 20.25 -14.14 -62.78
N SER A 610 19.05 -14.27 -62.20
CA SER A 610 17.80 -14.45 -62.95
C SER A 610 17.51 -13.25 -63.87
N PRO A 611 16.88 -13.45 -65.05
CA PRO A 611 16.44 -12.33 -65.89
C PRO A 611 15.27 -11.52 -65.29
N ASP A 612 14.44 -12.11 -64.42
CA ASP A 612 13.28 -11.45 -63.82
C ASP A 612 13.54 -11.21 -62.32
N VAL A 613 14.35 -10.20 -62.04
CA VAL A 613 14.74 -9.76 -60.68
C VAL A 613 14.10 -8.40 -60.40
N SER A 614 13.30 -8.30 -59.34
CA SER A 614 12.72 -7.06 -58.83
C SER A 614 13.04 -6.93 -57.35
N VAL A 615 14.03 -6.10 -57.03
CA VAL A 615 14.53 -5.89 -55.67
C VAL A 615 14.41 -4.42 -55.32
N GLY A 616 13.64 -4.10 -54.28
CA GLY A 616 13.44 -2.73 -53.81
C GLY A 616 13.80 -2.57 -52.34
N GLY A 617 14.21 -1.36 -51.96
CA GLY A 617 14.54 -1.03 -50.57
C GLY A 617 13.34 -1.15 -49.62
N PHE A 618 12.11 -0.94 -50.12
CA PHE A 618 10.88 -1.13 -49.34
C PHE A 618 10.01 -2.26 -49.89
N ALA A 619 9.65 -2.23 -51.18
CA ALA A 619 8.81 -3.24 -51.79
C ALA A 619 9.47 -3.90 -53.02
N GLY A 620 9.35 -5.22 -53.17
CA GLY A 620 9.88 -5.91 -54.35
C GLY A 620 9.09 -5.58 -55.61
N VAL A 621 7.78 -5.82 -55.59
CA VAL A 621 6.88 -5.47 -56.69
C VAL A 621 5.63 -4.80 -56.15
N THR A 622 5.24 -3.67 -56.77
CA THR A 622 3.96 -3.00 -56.54
C THR A 622 3.16 -2.87 -57.85
N PRO A 623 1.81 -2.92 -57.82
CA PRO A 623 0.99 -2.69 -59.01
C PRO A 623 1.16 -1.27 -59.58
N GLY A 624 1.13 -1.13 -60.91
CA GLY A 624 1.06 0.17 -61.59
C GLY A 624 -0.37 0.64 -61.82
N GLY A 625 -0.61 1.91 -62.20
CA GLY A 625 -1.93 2.43 -62.59
C GLY A 625 -2.51 3.50 -61.64
N THR A 626 -3.82 3.79 -61.75
CA THR A 626 -4.51 4.86 -60.99
C THR A 626 -5.09 4.39 -59.64
N TYR A 627 -4.49 3.39 -59.01
CA TYR A 627 -4.96 2.82 -57.75
C TYR A 627 -5.00 3.87 -56.62
N ALA A 628 -5.75 3.59 -55.55
CA ALA A 628 -5.71 4.38 -54.32
C ALA A 628 -4.27 4.47 -53.76
N THR A 629 -4.01 5.41 -52.86
CA THR A 629 -2.70 5.56 -52.22
C THR A 629 -2.38 4.29 -51.41
N ILE A 630 -1.49 3.44 -51.94
CA ILE A 630 -1.07 2.18 -51.30
C ILE A 630 -0.20 2.49 -50.08
N TYR A 631 0.77 3.39 -50.24
CA TYR A 631 1.71 3.74 -49.18
C TYR A 631 1.47 5.15 -48.67
N GLN A 632 1.55 5.34 -47.36
CA GLN A 632 1.50 6.65 -46.75
C GLN A 632 2.59 6.76 -45.68
N ASN A 633 3.49 7.73 -45.81
CA ASN A 633 4.58 7.98 -44.86
C ASN A 633 5.42 6.73 -44.54
N CYS A 634 5.76 5.93 -45.54
CA CYS A 634 6.61 4.75 -45.39
C CYS A 634 8.08 5.08 -45.66
N GLY A 635 8.99 4.35 -45.01
CA GLY A 635 10.42 4.63 -45.05
C GLY A 635 11.28 3.40 -45.28
N TYR A 636 12.41 3.56 -45.97
CA TYR A 636 13.45 2.51 -46.09
C TYR A 636 14.84 3.07 -45.86
N SER A 637 15.74 2.23 -45.34
CA SER A 637 17.11 2.59 -44.98
C SER A 637 18.17 2.20 -46.02
N ASP A 638 17.93 1.17 -46.83
CA ASP A 638 18.86 0.74 -47.89
C ASP A 638 18.75 1.62 -49.14
N THR A 639 19.48 2.73 -49.13
CA THR A 639 19.49 3.71 -50.23
C THR A 639 20.32 3.26 -51.44
N SER A 640 20.86 2.03 -51.44
CA SER A 640 21.52 1.47 -52.63
C SER A 640 20.52 0.98 -53.68
N LEU A 641 19.26 0.84 -53.30
CA LEU A 641 18.14 0.36 -54.11
C LEU A 641 17.11 1.47 -54.36
N ASP A 642 16.33 1.33 -55.42
CA ASP A 642 15.09 2.11 -55.55
C ASP A 642 14.09 1.64 -54.47
N ARG A 643 13.21 2.54 -54.02
CA ARG A 643 12.16 2.23 -53.05
C ARG A 643 11.28 1.03 -53.46
N ILE A 644 11.10 0.81 -54.77
CA ILE A 644 10.43 -0.38 -55.30
C ILE A 644 11.29 -1.10 -56.36
N GLY A 645 11.18 -2.42 -56.45
CA GLY A 645 11.93 -3.23 -57.41
C GLY A 645 11.45 -3.15 -58.86
N ASN A 646 10.29 -2.55 -59.13
CA ASN A 646 9.75 -2.35 -60.47
C ASN A 646 9.42 -0.86 -60.80
N PRO A 647 10.39 0.07 -60.71
CA PRO A 647 10.11 1.52 -60.73
C PRO A 647 9.56 2.05 -62.07
N THR A 648 9.71 1.29 -63.16
CA THR A 648 9.20 1.69 -64.49
C THR A 648 7.72 1.37 -64.71
N THR A 649 7.18 0.41 -63.97
CA THR A 649 5.81 -0.11 -64.15
C THR A 649 4.98 -0.05 -62.87
N GLY A 650 5.61 -0.02 -61.71
CA GLY A 650 4.98 0.02 -60.39
C GLY A 650 4.83 1.43 -59.83
N ARG A 651 4.27 1.50 -58.63
CA ARG A 651 4.01 2.76 -57.92
C ARG A 651 4.60 2.71 -56.52
N GLY A 652 5.45 3.68 -56.18
CA GLY A 652 6.05 3.78 -54.85
C GLY A 652 5.71 5.10 -54.16
N ASP A 653 4.66 5.81 -54.57
CA ASP A 653 4.27 7.08 -53.97
C ASP A 653 3.94 6.87 -52.48
N GLY A 654 4.47 7.74 -51.62
CA GLY A 654 4.31 7.62 -50.17
C GLY A 654 5.40 6.80 -49.48
N ILE A 655 6.36 6.23 -50.23
CA ILE A 655 7.61 5.68 -49.70
C ILE A 655 8.73 6.70 -49.94
N THR A 656 9.50 7.03 -48.91
CA THR A 656 10.69 7.90 -49.01
C THR A 656 11.89 7.23 -48.36
N GLU A 657 13.09 7.73 -48.66
CA GLU A 657 14.27 7.40 -47.85
C GLU A 657 14.00 7.79 -46.40
N MET A 658 14.58 7.03 -45.46
CA MET A 658 14.43 7.29 -44.05
C MET A 658 15.27 8.49 -43.63
N ASP A 659 14.61 9.63 -43.42
CA ASP A 659 15.22 10.87 -42.96
C ASP A 659 14.44 11.50 -41.79
N ALA A 660 15.00 12.55 -41.19
CA ALA A 660 14.38 13.22 -40.06
C ALA A 660 12.98 13.81 -40.39
N ALA A 661 12.73 14.19 -41.66
CA ALA A 661 11.45 14.75 -42.05
C ALA A 661 10.36 13.67 -42.09
N LEU A 662 10.67 12.49 -42.60
CA LEU A 662 9.77 11.33 -42.54
C LEU A 662 9.47 10.95 -41.09
N LEU A 663 10.49 10.79 -40.25
CA LEU A 663 10.30 10.38 -38.85
C LEU A 663 9.43 11.39 -38.08
N THR A 664 9.65 12.69 -38.31
CA THR A 664 8.78 13.75 -37.75
C THR A 664 7.35 13.62 -38.25
N ALA A 665 7.14 13.38 -39.55
CA ALA A 665 5.79 13.21 -40.12
C ALA A 665 5.06 11.97 -39.57
N ILE A 666 5.79 10.89 -39.25
CA ILE A 666 5.22 9.72 -38.59
C ILE A 666 4.85 10.08 -37.14
N ALA A 667 5.75 10.70 -36.38
CA ALA A 667 5.52 11.08 -34.99
C ALA A 667 4.31 12.03 -34.83
N ASP A 668 4.18 13.02 -35.73
CA ASP A 668 3.05 13.95 -35.73
C ASP A 668 1.73 13.28 -36.06
N ALA A 669 1.74 12.28 -36.97
CA ALA A 669 0.55 11.55 -37.39
C ALA A 669 0.12 10.45 -36.41
N ALA A 670 1.04 9.97 -35.57
CA ALA A 670 0.86 8.87 -34.62
C ALA A 670 1.58 9.15 -33.30
N PRO A 671 1.13 10.18 -32.53
CA PRO A 671 1.80 10.56 -31.29
C PRO A 671 1.68 9.46 -30.24
N GLY A 672 2.81 9.10 -29.62
CA GLY A 672 2.85 8.09 -28.54
C GLY A 672 2.91 6.64 -29.01
N ILE A 673 3.11 6.38 -30.30
CA ILE A 673 3.33 5.02 -30.85
C ILE A 673 4.82 4.70 -31.01
N TRP A 674 5.61 5.65 -31.52
CA TRP A 674 7.01 5.44 -31.89
C TRP A 674 7.99 6.09 -30.90
N ASP A 675 9.10 5.41 -30.64
CA ASP A 675 10.29 5.96 -29.98
C ASP A 675 11.38 6.18 -31.04
N PHE A 676 11.54 7.43 -31.48
CA PHE A 676 12.58 7.86 -32.43
C PHE A 676 13.78 8.53 -31.75
N ASP A 677 13.69 8.81 -30.44
CA ASP A 677 14.74 9.49 -29.67
C ASP A 677 15.76 8.51 -29.07
N GLY A 678 15.41 7.21 -29.05
CA GLY A 678 16.26 6.11 -28.63
C GLY A 678 17.48 5.85 -29.52
N ALA A 679 18.35 4.93 -29.08
CA ALA A 679 19.51 4.48 -29.86
C ALA A 679 19.11 3.66 -31.10
N GLU A 680 17.94 3.02 -31.06
CA GLU A 680 17.32 2.25 -32.14
C GLU A 680 15.86 2.68 -32.27
N ILE A 681 15.34 2.73 -33.49
CA ILE A 681 13.93 3.03 -33.76
C ILE A 681 13.10 1.82 -33.34
N ARG A 682 12.05 2.06 -32.56
CA ARG A 682 11.14 1.01 -32.06
C ARG A 682 9.76 1.57 -31.75
N LEU A 683 8.83 0.67 -31.44
CA LEU A 683 7.52 1.02 -30.93
C LEU A 683 7.56 1.14 -29.40
N ILE A 684 6.72 2.00 -28.83
CA ILE A 684 6.76 2.34 -27.39
C ILE A 684 6.31 1.16 -26.50
N TRP A 685 5.50 0.26 -27.02
CA TRP A 685 5.02 -0.90 -26.25
C TRP A 685 6.08 -1.99 -26.06
N GLU A 686 7.11 -2.01 -26.92
CA GLU A 686 8.25 -2.94 -26.86
C GLU A 686 9.22 -2.61 -25.72
#